data_AF-A0A0M6WNQ4-F1
#
_entry.id   AF-A0A0M6WNQ4-F1
#
_cell.length_a   1.000
_cell.length_b   1.000
_cell.length_c   1.000
_cell.angle_alpha   90.00
_cell.angle_beta   90.00
_cell.angle_gamma   90.00
#
_symmetry.space_group_name_H-M   'P 1'
#
loop_
_entity.id
_entity.type
_entity.pdbx_description
1 polymer ?
#
loop_
_entity_poly.entity_id
_entity_poly.type
_entity_poly.pdbx_seq_one_letter_code
_entity_poly.pdbx_strand_id
1 'polypeptide(L)'
;MSKIFKNLIPYWRWIILIFVFLIAQAYCDLALPAYTSDIIDVGIQDHGIEHILPKEITSEDYQMAQTFMLSDEKEKFTDCYEAEDASKSDDSVAKYKLTADSDTLDELDEELLVPLVMAYQAFQSGEQMDVDASAIPQGVALDDNMIKQIRSKVQEKIDAVGSATLKSMGVTFATKCDENAGIDVDANQVAYLWKAGAKMAAFAAIMLIAACVVGFAASKVGAAVGRDLREKTFSKVVGFSNAEINKFSTASLITRSTNDIQQIQMVTTMMLRMVLYAPIVGIGGIIKVAQTKSGMEWVIAIAVVAIMVFIFTLVGIAMPKFKIMQSLVDKVNLVSREILTGLSVIRAFGREKEEEKRFDEANRELTRTQLFTNRVMTFMMPGMSMIMYCITLGIVWVAAGRIDKGSMQVGTMTAFITYAMMIVMSFLMLSAMSIMLPRAGVAAERIDEVIKTNSTVNDPKEPVTEADHRGVIRFNHVDFRYPGAKEDVLSDIDFVAEPGKTTAIIGSTGCGKSTLVNLIPRFYDVTGGSIELDGHDIRDYTLSELRESIGFVPQKGILFSGTIASNLRFGKADASDEQIKKAADIAQASEFIETKNDRYESSIAQGGSNVSGGQKQRLAIARAIAKDPHIYVFDDSFSALDMKTDARLRAALAEVTESASVIIVAQRISTIIHADQILVLDDGKIVGKGTHEELLKNCDVYMQIAQSQLSAKELGIDDNKKEGM
;
A
#
# COMPACT_ATOMS: atom_id res chain seq x y z
N MET A 1 -7.23 6.42 -9.20
CA MET A 1 -6.36 5.51 -9.99
C MET A 1 -5.27 6.24 -10.77
N SER A 2 -5.59 7.17 -11.69
CA SER A 2 -4.59 7.90 -12.49
C SER A 2 -3.41 8.49 -11.68
N LYS A 3 -3.68 8.99 -10.47
CA LYS A 3 -2.67 9.56 -9.57
C LYS A 3 -1.61 8.54 -9.10
N ILE A 4 -1.99 7.28 -8.87
CA ILE A 4 -1.06 6.20 -8.49
C ILE A 4 -0.13 5.89 -9.67
N PHE A 5 -0.69 5.77 -10.87
CA PHE A 5 0.07 5.48 -12.09
C PHE A 5 1.08 6.57 -12.45
N LYS A 6 0.78 7.85 -12.20
CA LYS A 6 1.74 8.94 -12.45
C LYS A 6 3.05 8.77 -11.67
N ASN A 7 2.96 8.26 -10.44
CA ASN A 7 4.15 8.03 -9.62
C ASN A 7 4.97 6.80 -10.04
N LEU A 8 4.42 5.94 -10.91
CA LEU A 8 5.11 4.77 -11.47
C LEU A 8 5.90 5.08 -12.74
N ILE A 9 5.58 6.17 -13.44
CA ILE A 9 6.22 6.56 -14.71
C ILE A 9 7.75 6.62 -14.63
N PRO A 10 8.38 7.18 -13.57
CA PRO A 10 9.84 7.22 -13.46
C PRO A 10 10.48 5.82 -13.44
N TYR A 11 9.72 4.79 -13.08
CA TYR A 11 10.19 3.42 -12.88
C TYR A 11 9.83 2.47 -14.04
N TRP A 12 9.46 3.00 -15.20
CA TRP A 12 8.98 2.22 -16.35
C TRP A 12 9.89 1.05 -16.76
N ARG A 13 11.22 1.20 -16.66
CA ARG A 13 12.18 0.13 -16.98
C ARG A 13 12.00 -1.11 -16.09
N TRP A 14 11.79 -0.90 -14.79
CA TRP A 14 11.51 -1.99 -13.85
C TRP A 14 10.14 -2.61 -14.11
N ILE A 15 9.15 -1.82 -14.52
CA ILE A 15 7.81 -2.32 -14.83
C ILE A 15 7.84 -3.23 -16.06
N ILE A 16 8.60 -2.87 -17.10
CA ILE A 16 8.80 -3.73 -18.28
C ILE A 16 9.49 -5.03 -17.89
N LEU A 17 10.56 -4.96 -17.09
CA LEU A 17 11.26 -6.15 -16.57
C LEU A 17 10.27 -7.08 -15.85
N ILE A 18 9.49 -6.53 -14.93
CA ILE A 18 8.47 -7.28 -14.19
C ILE A 18 7.48 -7.94 -15.16
N PHE A 19 6.98 -7.20 -16.14
CA PHE A 19 5.99 -7.73 -17.09
C PHE A 19 6.56 -8.90 -17.91
N VAL A 20 7.80 -8.79 -18.40
CA VAL A 20 8.48 -9.86 -19.14
C VAL A 20 8.64 -11.12 -18.27
N PHE A 21 9.12 -10.97 -17.04
CA PHE A 21 9.29 -12.11 -16.13
C PHE A 21 7.96 -12.70 -15.66
N LEU A 22 6.90 -11.89 -15.53
CA LEU A 22 5.55 -12.40 -15.24
C LEU A 22 5.01 -13.26 -16.38
N ILE A 23 5.25 -12.87 -17.64
CA ILE A 23 4.88 -13.68 -18.81
C ILE A 23 5.68 -14.99 -18.80
N ALA A 24 7.00 -14.92 -18.57
CA ALA A 24 7.82 -16.12 -18.48
C ALA A 24 7.36 -17.05 -17.35
N GLN A 25 7.07 -16.49 -16.17
CA GLN A 25 6.54 -17.22 -15.02
C GLN A 25 5.21 -17.89 -15.36
N ALA A 26 4.25 -17.15 -15.92
CA ALA A 26 2.94 -17.65 -16.27
C ALA A 26 3.02 -18.72 -17.38
N TYR A 27 3.92 -18.56 -18.35
CA TYR A 27 4.16 -19.56 -19.38
C TYR A 27 4.66 -20.88 -18.78
N CYS A 28 5.63 -20.82 -17.87
CA CYS A 28 6.13 -22.01 -17.16
C CYS A 28 5.00 -22.68 -16.36
N ASP A 29 4.22 -21.89 -15.63
CA ASP A 29 3.11 -22.36 -14.79
C ASP A 29 2.04 -23.05 -15.64
N LEU A 30 1.70 -22.47 -16.80
CA LEU A 30 0.72 -23.02 -17.74
C LEU A 30 1.24 -24.20 -18.56
N ALA A 31 2.55 -24.46 -18.59
CA ALA A 31 3.12 -25.63 -19.25
C ALA A 31 3.07 -26.89 -18.38
N LEU A 32 3.15 -26.75 -17.05
CA LEU A 32 3.20 -27.88 -16.12
C LEU A 32 1.99 -28.84 -16.23
N PRO A 33 0.73 -28.38 -16.39
CA PRO A 33 -0.40 -29.29 -16.52
C PRO A 33 -0.33 -30.15 -17.79
N ALA A 34 0.20 -29.61 -18.90
CA ALA A 34 0.40 -30.37 -20.13
C ALA A 34 1.44 -31.48 -19.93
N TYR A 35 2.60 -31.17 -19.33
CA TYR A 35 3.58 -32.21 -19.01
C TYR A 35 3.05 -33.26 -18.02
N THR A 36 2.17 -32.85 -17.11
CA THR A 36 1.47 -33.80 -16.22
C THR A 36 0.55 -34.72 -17.01
N SER A 37 -0.13 -34.19 -18.03
CA SER A 37 -0.90 -34.99 -18.99
C SER A 37 0.00 -36.01 -19.68
N ASP A 38 1.11 -35.57 -20.26
CA ASP A 38 2.02 -36.42 -21.02
C ASP A 38 2.67 -37.50 -20.14
N ILE A 39 2.92 -37.22 -18.87
CA ILE A 39 3.40 -38.23 -17.91
C ILE A 39 2.36 -39.33 -17.71
N ILE A 40 1.07 -38.97 -17.63
CA ILE A 40 0.00 -39.94 -17.41
C ILE A 40 -0.28 -40.71 -18.70
N ASP A 41 -0.52 -39.99 -19.79
CA ASP A 41 -0.96 -40.54 -21.07
C ASP A 41 0.20 -41.29 -21.75
N VAL A 42 1.30 -40.59 -22.09
CA VAL A 42 2.45 -41.21 -22.76
C VAL A 42 3.30 -42.04 -21.80
N GLY A 43 3.59 -41.49 -20.62
CA GLY A 43 4.53 -42.13 -19.69
C GLY A 43 3.96 -43.38 -19.02
N ILE A 44 2.78 -43.28 -18.40
CA ILE A 44 2.21 -44.37 -17.60
C ILE A 44 1.33 -45.30 -18.45
N GLN A 45 0.40 -44.76 -19.25
CA GLN A 45 -0.52 -45.59 -20.04
C GLN A 45 0.16 -46.22 -21.26
N ASP A 46 0.97 -45.45 -21.99
CA ASP A 46 1.60 -45.87 -23.24
C ASP A 46 3.07 -46.31 -23.08
N HIS A 47 3.52 -46.59 -21.85
CA HIS A 47 4.88 -47.08 -21.52
C HIS A 47 6.05 -46.22 -22.07
N GLY A 48 5.85 -44.92 -22.28
CA GLY A 48 6.86 -44.01 -22.83
C GLY A 48 7.05 -44.11 -24.35
N ILE A 49 6.10 -44.72 -25.06
CA ILE A 49 6.08 -44.84 -26.51
C ILE A 49 5.16 -43.75 -27.09
N GLU A 50 5.73 -42.87 -27.92
CA GLU A 50 5.02 -41.71 -28.48
C GLU A 50 4.28 -42.01 -29.80
N HIS A 51 4.75 -43.03 -30.55
CA HIS A 51 4.32 -43.35 -31.90
C HIS A 51 3.81 -44.80 -32.01
N ILE A 52 2.94 -45.06 -32.98
CA ILE A 52 2.33 -46.40 -33.18
C ILE A 52 3.23 -47.37 -33.95
N LEU A 53 4.38 -46.89 -34.42
CA LEU A 53 5.40 -47.68 -35.11
C LEU A 53 6.46 -48.15 -34.11
N PRO A 54 6.69 -49.47 -33.95
CA PRO A 54 7.71 -49.99 -33.04
C PRO A 54 9.14 -49.60 -33.45
N LYS A 55 10.04 -49.51 -32.48
CA LYS A 55 11.45 -49.23 -32.73
C LYS A 55 12.15 -50.43 -33.37
N GLU A 56 11.82 -51.63 -32.91
CA GLU A 56 12.26 -52.88 -33.53
C GLU A 56 11.07 -53.83 -33.67
N ILE A 57 10.99 -54.51 -34.81
CA ILE A 57 9.89 -55.41 -35.13
C ILE A 57 10.44 -56.73 -35.67
N THR A 58 9.92 -57.85 -35.17
CA THR A 58 10.32 -59.18 -35.64
C THR A 58 9.81 -59.42 -37.05
N SER A 59 10.39 -60.34 -37.81
CA SER A 59 9.92 -60.66 -39.16
C SER A 59 8.48 -61.16 -39.21
N GLU A 60 8.00 -61.80 -38.14
CA GLU A 60 6.63 -62.28 -38.01
C GLU A 60 5.66 -61.11 -37.76
N ASP A 61 5.99 -60.24 -36.81
CA ASP A 61 5.21 -59.04 -36.50
C ASP A 61 5.21 -58.04 -37.69
N TYR A 62 6.32 -57.97 -38.44
CA TYR A 62 6.47 -57.12 -39.63
C TYR A 62 5.53 -57.55 -40.76
N GLN A 63 5.45 -58.86 -41.04
CA GLN A 63 4.50 -59.39 -42.02
C GLN A 63 3.06 -59.23 -41.54
N MET A 64 2.82 -59.39 -40.24
CA MET A 64 1.52 -59.19 -39.63
C MET A 64 1.04 -57.74 -39.78
N ALA A 65 1.88 -56.75 -39.49
CA ALA A 65 1.58 -55.32 -39.65
C ALA A 65 1.11 -54.98 -41.07
N GLN A 66 1.70 -55.60 -42.08
CA GLN A 66 1.39 -55.39 -43.49
C GLN A 66 0.07 -56.04 -43.95
N THR A 67 -0.54 -56.93 -43.16
CA THR A 67 -1.70 -57.75 -43.56
C THR A 67 -2.88 -56.92 -44.07
N PHE A 68 -3.15 -55.79 -43.42
CA PHE A 68 -4.29 -54.92 -43.73
C PHE A 68 -3.89 -53.60 -44.38
N MET A 69 -2.62 -53.40 -44.76
CA MET A 69 -2.12 -52.20 -45.44
C MET A 69 -2.37 -52.28 -46.96
N LEU A 70 -2.71 -51.14 -47.56
CA LEU A 70 -2.76 -50.97 -49.03
C LEU A 70 -1.35 -51.00 -49.63
N SER A 71 -1.23 -51.20 -50.94
CA SER A 71 0.07 -51.33 -51.61
C SER A 71 0.96 -50.08 -51.46
N ASP A 72 0.37 -48.88 -51.43
CA ASP A 72 1.06 -47.60 -51.18
C ASP A 72 1.46 -47.42 -49.70
N GLU A 73 0.59 -47.80 -48.77
CA GLU A 73 0.90 -47.80 -47.33
C GLU A 73 2.01 -48.81 -46.97
N LYS A 74 2.05 -49.96 -47.64
CA LYS A 74 3.12 -50.97 -47.49
C LYS A 74 4.47 -50.43 -47.94
N GLU A 75 4.51 -49.67 -49.03
CA GLU A 75 5.74 -49.03 -49.53
C GLU A 75 6.26 -48.03 -48.48
N LYS A 76 5.40 -47.12 -48.02
CA LYS A 76 5.74 -46.16 -46.96
C LYS A 76 6.19 -46.83 -45.65
N PHE A 77 5.49 -47.88 -45.22
CA PHE A 77 5.87 -48.65 -44.04
C PHE A 77 7.23 -49.33 -44.25
N THR A 78 7.49 -49.91 -45.42
CA THR A 78 8.76 -50.58 -45.72
C THR A 78 9.93 -49.62 -45.73
N ASP A 79 9.75 -48.42 -46.29
CA ASP A 79 10.77 -47.37 -46.36
C ASP A 79 11.23 -46.88 -44.97
N CYS A 80 10.42 -47.11 -43.93
CA CYS A 80 10.75 -46.72 -42.55
C CYS A 80 11.62 -47.74 -41.81
N TYR A 81 11.81 -48.94 -42.35
CA TYR A 81 12.51 -50.03 -41.65
C TYR A 81 13.68 -50.58 -42.46
N GLU A 82 14.83 -50.74 -41.80
CA GLU A 82 15.98 -51.46 -42.34
C GLU A 82 16.08 -52.85 -41.71
N ALA A 83 16.35 -53.88 -42.53
CA ALA A 83 16.54 -55.25 -42.05
C ALA A 83 17.91 -55.38 -41.35
N GLU A 84 17.93 -55.91 -40.13
CA GLU A 84 19.17 -56.30 -39.47
C GLU A 84 19.64 -57.68 -39.96
N ASP A 85 20.91 -57.77 -40.38
CA ASP A 85 21.54 -59.02 -40.79
C ASP A 85 21.52 -60.06 -39.65
N ALA A 86 20.76 -61.14 -39.84
CA ALA A 86 20.63 -62.29 -38.91
C ALA A 86 21.95 -63.09 -38.68
N SER A 87 23.10 -62.57 -39.12
CA SER A 87 24.42 -63.19 -39.00
C SER A 87 25.25 -62.65 -37.82
N LYS A 88 24.73 -61.69 -37.04
CA LYS A 88 25.45 -61.03 -35.92
C LYS A 88 24.74 -61.08 -34.56
N SER A 89 23.55 -61.67 -34.46
CA SER A 89 22.78 -61.82 -33.22
C SER A 89 22.58 -63.30 -32.89
N ASP A 90 22.62 -63.64 -31.59
CA ASP A 90 22.40 -65.00 -31.05
C ASP A 90 20.92 -65.46 -31.13
N ASP A 91 20.04 -64.62 -31.67
CA ASP A 91 18.60 -64.88 -31.85
C ASP A 91 18.31 -65.30 -33.30
N SER A 92 17.69 -66.46 -33.47
CA SER A 92 17.32 -67.03 -34.77
C SER A 92 16.14 -66.35 -35.49
N VAL A 93 15.89 -65.06 -35.22
CA VAL A 93 14.75 -64.29 -35.76
C VAL A 93 15.26 -63.01 -36.42
N ALA A 94 14.94 -62.80 -37.70
CA ALA A 94 15.28 -61.57 -38.42
C ALA A 94 14.48 -60.39 -37.83
N LYS A 95 15.16 -59.29 -37.51
CA LYS A 95 14.57 -58.07 -36.93
C LYS A 95 14.68 -56.92 -37.93
N TYR A 96 13.73 -55.99 -37.85
CA TYR A 96 13.70 -54.76 -38.64
C TYR A 96 13.75 -53.58 -37.69
N LYS A 97 14.59 -52.60 -37.99
CA LYS A 97 14.82 -51.42 -37.15
C LYS A 97 14.27 -50.16 -37.79
N LEU A 98 13.55 -49.37 -37.01
CA LEU A 98 12.97 -48.11 -37.45
C LEU A 98 14.07 -47.07 -37.71
N THR A 99 14.01 -46.41 -38.87
CA THR A 99 14.98 -45.39 -39.31
C THR A 99 14.35 -44.02 -39.62
N ALA A 100 13.01 -43.94 -39.63
CA ALA A 100 12.27 -42.70 -39.88
C ALA A 100 12.49 -41.64 -38.78
N ASP A 101 12.42 -40.37 -39.16
CA ASP A 101 12.48 -39.23 -38.24
C ASP A 101 11.09 -38.89 -37.66
N SER A 102 11.08 -38.09 -36.59
CA SER A 102 9.86 -37.78 -35.82
C SER A 102 8.74 -37.17 -36.68
N ASP A 103 9.08 -36.29 -37.63
CA ASP A 103 8.09 -35.62 -38.48
C ASP A 103 7.40 -36.62 -39.43
N THR A 104 8.16 -37.59 -39.95
CA THR A 104 7.61 -38.68 -40.79
C THR A 104 6.78 -39.65 -39.94
N LEU A 105 7.17 -39.89 -38.69
CA LEU A 105 6.40 -40.74 -37.76
C LEU A 105 5.05 -40.13 -37.39
N ASP A 106 4.96 -38.81 -37.22
CA ASP A 106 3.69 -38.13 -36.94
C ASP A 106 2.70 -38.23 -38.13
N GLU A 107 3.19 -38.15 -39.37
CA GLU A 107 2.36 -38.32 -40.57
C GLU A 107 1.88 -39.78 -40.71
N LEU A 108 2.76 -40.74 -40.45
CA LEU A 108 2.44 -42.17 -40.50
C LEU A 108 1.58 -42.64 -39.33
N ASP A 109 1.66 -41.99 -38.17
CA ASP A 109 0.77 -42.21 -37.03
C ASP A 109 -0.70 -41.98 -37.44
N GLU A 110 -0.99 -41.02 -38.33
CA GLU A 110 -2.34 -40.78 -38.83
C GLU A 110 -2.74 -41.74 -39.96
N GLU A 111 -1.84 -41.99 -40.91
CA GLU A 111 -2.12 -42.83 -42.09
C GLU A 111 -2.19 -44.34 -41.75
N LEU A 112 -1.32 -44.84 -40.87
CA LEU A 112 -1.17 -46.26 -40.58
C LEU A 112 -1.94 -46.73 -39.34
N LEU A 113 -2.63 -45.84 -38.63
CA LEU A 113 -3.35 -46.16 -37.39
C LEU A 113 -4.37 -47.28 -37.57
N VAL A 114 -5.25 -47.11 -38.55
CA VAL A 114 -6.32 -48.06 -38.84
C VAL A 114 -5.77 -49.43 -39.24
N PRO A 115 -4.85 -49.56 -40.23
CA PRO A 115 -4.31 -50.87 -40.59
C PRO A 115 -3.57 -51.56 -39.44
N LEU A 116 -2.76 -50.83 -38.66
CA LEU A 116 -1.98 -51.40 -37.57
C LEU A 116 -2.88 -51.89 -36.43
N VAL A 117 -3.91 -51.12 -36.07
CA VAL A 117 -4.88 -51.55 -35.06
C VAL A 117 -5.69 -52.77 -35.55
N MET A 118 -6.06 -52.83 -36.83
CA MET A 118 -6.74 -54.00 -37.39
C MET A 118 -5.85 -55.24 -37.39
N ALA A 119 -4.57 -55.11 -37.75
CA ALA A 119 -3.59 -56.19 -37.66
C ALA A 119 -3.48 -56.68 -36.21
N TYR A 120 -3.29 -55.76 -35.27
CA TYR A 120 -3.18 -56.06 -33.85
C TYR A 120 -4.41 -56.76 -33.27
N GLN A 121 -5.62 -56.29 -33.62
CA GLN A 121 -6.85 -56.94 -33.22
C GLN A 121 -6.92 -58.36 -33.80
N ALA A 122 -6.60 -58.56 -35.09
CA ALA A 122 -6.58 -59.89 -35.70
C ALA A 122 -5.61 -60.85 -34.98
N PHE A 123 -4.50 -60.33 -34.45
CA PHE A 123 -3.52 -61.09 -33.67
C PHE A 123 -3.99 -61.45 -32.27
N GLN A 124 -4.60 -60.52 -31.52
CA GLN A 124 -5.24 -60.87 -30.23
C GLN A 124 -6.40 -61.86 -30.41
N SER A 125 -7.08 -61.79 -31.54
CA SER A 125 -8.28 -62.58 -31.87
C SER A 125 -8.01 -64.06 -32.13
N GLY A 126 -6.75 -64.52 -32.10
CA GLY A 126 -6.43 -65.95 -32.05
C GLY A 126 -7.09 -66.69 -30.88
N GLU A 127 -7.57 -65.97 -29.86
CA GLU A 127 -8.31 -66.53 -28.72
C GLU A 127 -9.81 -66.15 -28.65
N GLN A 128 -10.31 -65.14 -29.36
CA GLN A 128 -11.74 -64.79 -29.35
C GLN A 128 -12.12 -63.76 -30.43
N MET A 129 -12.86 -64.17 -31.47
CA MET A 129 -13.67 -63.24 -32.28
C MET A 129 -15.04 -63.82 -32.61
N ASP A 130 -16.05 -62.99 -32.41
CA ASP A 130 -17.42 -63.10 -32.96
C ASP A 130 -17.51 -62.29 -34.27
N VAL A 131 -16.48 -62.43 -35.11
CA VAL A 131 -16.51 -62.05 -36.52
C VAL A 131 -16.24 -63.34 -37.27
N ASP A 132 -17.12 -63.64 -38.22
CA ASP A 132 -17.09 -64.85 -39.02
C ASP A 132 -15.69 -65.05 -39.66
N ALA A 133 -14.83 -65.80 -38.98
CA ALA A 133 -13.44 -66.09 -39.37
C ALA A 133 -13.36 -66.90 -40.68
N SER A 134 -14.51 -67.27 -41.24
CA SER A 134 -14.67 -67.91 -42.53
C SER A 134 -14.45 -66.99 -43.74
N ALA A 135 -14.33 -65.66 -43.54
CA ALA A 135 -14.15 -64.70 -44.62
C ALA A 135 -12.68 -64.28 -44.91
N ILE A 136 -11.71 -64.78 -44.15
CA ILE A 136 -10.28 -64.53 -44.40
C ILE A 136 -9.67 -65.81 -45.01
N PRO A 137 -9.34 -65.85 -46.32
CA PRO A 137 -8.74 -67.04 -46.91
C PRO A 137 -7.34 -67.26 -46.33
N GLN A 138 -7.15 -68.38 -45.63
CA GLN A 138 -5.81 -68.79 -45.21
C GLN A 138 -4.94 -69.04 -46.46
N GLY A 139 -3.91 -68.22 -46.64
CA GLY A 139 -2.90 -68.38 -47.70
C GLY A 139 -3.13 -67.62 -49.01
N VAL A 140 -4.06 -66.67 -49.08
CA VAL A 140 -4.22 -65.77 -50.25
C VAL A 140 -3.80 -64.35 -49.85
N ALA A 141 -2.87 -63.75 -50.60
CA ALA A 141 -2.54 -62.33 -50.43
C ALA A 141 -3.78 -61.48 -50.67
N LEU A 142 -4.21 -60.73 -49.65
CA LEU A 142 -5.33 -59.79 -49.76
C LEU A 142 -4.97 -58.70 -50.78
N ASP A 143 -5.77 -58.55 -51.83
CA ASP A 143 -5.62 -57.45 -52.79
C ASP A 143 -6.18 -56.12 -52.22
N ASP A 144 -5.76 -54.99 -52.77
CA ASP A 144 -6.17 -53.67 -52.30
C ASP A 144 -7.70 -53.47 -52.30
N ASN A 145 -8.43 -54.15 -53.19
CA ASN A 145 -9.88 -54.05 -53.26
C ASN A 145 -10.57 -54.81 -52.12
N MET A 146 -10.07 -55.99 -51.76
CA MET A 146 -10.51 -56.76 -50.60
C MET A 146 -10.20 -56.02 -49.30
N ILE A 147 -9.01 -55.42 -49.16
CA ILE A 147 -8.63 -54.61 -48.00
C ILE A 147 -9.56 -53.40 -47.84
N LYS A 148 -9.84 -52.67 -48.93
CA LYS A 148 -10.81 -51.55 -48.90
C LYS A 148 -12.22 -52.00 -48.48
N GLN A 149 -12.67 -53.17 -48.93
CA GLN A 149 -13.96 -53.73 -48.52
C GLN A 149 -13.97 -54.10 -47.04
N ILE A 150 -12.93 -54.76 -46.52
CA ILE A 150 -12.84 -55.13 -45.10
C ILE A 150 -12.79 -53.87 -44.24
N ARG A 151 -11.96 -52.88 -44.59
CA ARG A 151 -11.92 -51.57 -43.90
C ARG A 151 -13.28 -50.89 -43.89
N SER A 152 -13.97 -50.83 -45.03
CA SER A 152 -15.32 -50.21 -45.10
C SER A 152 -16.36 -50.88 -44.19
N LYS A 153 -16.25 -52.19 -43.93
CA LYS A 153 -17.14 -52.94 -43.04
C LYS A 153 -16.82 -52.74 -41.55
N VAL A 154 -15.57 -52.42 -41.24
CA VAL A 154 -15.09 -52.21 -39.86
C VAL A 154 -15.00 -50.72 -39.53
N GLN A 155 -15.09 -49.83 -40.52
CA GLN A 155 -15.03 -48.38 -40.37
C GLN A 155 -16.03 -47.84 -39.35
N GLU A 156 -17.29 -48.29 -39.40
CA GLU A 156 -18.30 -47.87 -38.41
C GLU A 156 -17.94 -48.27 -36.98
N LYS A 157 -17.25 -49.42 -36.79
CA LYS A 157 -16.77 -49.85 -35.48
C LYS A 157 -15.55 -49.04 -35.04
N ILE A 158 -14.64 -48.74 -35.96
CA ILE A 158 -13.45 -47.90 -35.72
C ILE A 158 -13.88 -46.49 -35.33
N ASP A 159 -14.80 -45.90 -36.08
CA ASP A 159 -15.36 -44.57 -35.80
C ASP A 159 -16.08 -44.52 -34.43
N ALA A 160 -16.60 -45.66 -33.96
CA ALA A 160 -17.24 -45.79 -32.64
C ALA A 160 -16.25 -45.94 -31.46
N VAL A 161 -15.01 -46.40 -31.69
CA VAL A 161 -13.98 -46.61 -30.66
C VAL A 161 -13.30 -45.31 -30.23
N GLY A 162 -13.37 -44.25 -31.06
CA GLY A 162 -12.79 -42.94 -30.77
C GLY A 162 -11.29 -42.88 -31.05
N SER A 163 -10.83 -41.73 -31.55
CA SER A 163 -9.46 -41.57 -32.08
C SER A 163 -8.36 -41.75 -31.03
N ALA A 164 -8.60 -41.35 -29.77
CA ALA A 164 -7.60 -41.48 -28.71
C ALA A 164 -7.41 -42.93 -28.27
N THR A 165 -8.51 -43.70 -28.18
CA THR A 165 -8.43 -45.14 -27.89
C THR A 165 -7.81 -45.90 -29.05
N LEU A 166 -8.14 -45.55 -30.30
CA LEU A 166 -7.45 -46.09 -31.48
C LEU A 166 -5.94 -45.86 -31.41
N LYS A 167 -5.49 -44.64 -31.09
CA LYS A 167 -4.06 -44.34 -30.92
C LYS A 167 -3.43 -45.20 -29.82
N SER A 168 -4.05 -45.31 -28.65
CA SER A 168 -3.53 -46.16 -27.56
C SER A 168 -3.48 -47.65 -27.94
N MET A 169 -4.43 -48.14 -28.75
CA MET A 169 -4.37 -49.50 -29.30
C MET A 169 -3.20 -49.68 -30.28
N GLY A 170 -2.90 -48.67 -31.10
CA GLY A 170 -1.74 -48.66 -32.00
C GLY A 170 -0.41 -48.61 -31.23
N VAL A 171 -0.34 -47.81 -30.16
CA VAL A 171 0.81 -47.81 -29.25
C VAL A 171 0.96 -49.18 -28.60
N THR A 172 -0.12 -49.80 -28.11
CA THR A 172 -0.05 -51.15 -27.50
C THR A 172 0.47 -52.20 -28.50
N PHE A 173 0.14 -52.06 -29.78
CA PHE A 173 0.73 -52.89 -30.84
C PHE A 173 2.25 -52.69 -30.93
N ALA A 174 2.71 -51.43 -30.99
CA ALA A 174 4.14 -51.11 -30.98
C ALA A 174 4.84 -51.65 -29.74
N THR A 175 4.22 -51.52 -28.56
CA THR A 175 4.74 -52.05 -27.29
C THR A 175 5.00 -53.54 -27.38
N LYS A 176 4.02 -54.34 -27.86
CA LYS A 176 4.19 -55.79 -27.97
C LYS A 176 5.23 -56.18 -29.01
N CYS A 177 5.34 -55.44 -30.11
CA CYS A 177 6.37 -55.69 -31.11
C CYS A 177 7.77 -55.42 -30.55
N ASP A 178 7.95 -54.32 -29.82
CA ASP A 178 9.20 -53.98 -29.14
C ASP A 178 9.54 -55.05 -28.06
N GLU A 179 8.56 -55.52 -27.29
CA GLU A 179 8.73 -56.63 -26.33
C GLU A 179 9.16 -57.94 -27.02
N ASN A 180 8.49 -58.31 -28.11
CA ASN A 180 8.82 -59.49 -28.93
C ASN A 180 10.23 -59.37 -29.54
N ALA A 181 10.67 -58.17 -29.89
CA ALA A 181 12.01 -57.88 -30.40
C ALA A 181 13.09 -57.89 -29.30
N GLY A 182 12.71 -57.96 -28.01
CA GLY A 182 13.60 -58.01 -26.86
C GLY A 182 14.00 -56.64 -26.31
N ILE A 183 13.27 -55.57 -26.66
CA ILE A 183 13.46 -54.23 -26.10
C ILE A 183 12.87 -54.18 -24.69
N ASP A 184 13.65 -53.66 -23.73
CA ASP A 184 13.18 -53.39 -22.37
C ASP A 184 12.28 -52.13 -22.36
N VAL A 185 10.97 -52.37 -22.50
CA VAL A 185 9.94 -51.34 -22.49
C VAL A 185 9.85 -50.64 -21.13
N ASP A 186 10.10 -51.34 -20.02
CA ASP A 186 10.10 -50.75 -18.67
C ASP A 186 11.24 -49.73 -18.51
N ALA A 187 12.42 -50.01 -19.06
CA ALA A 187 13.53 -49.07 -19.10
C ALA A 187 13.20 -47.81 -19.93
N ASN A 188 12.49 -47.97 -21.06
CA ASN A 188 12.01 -46.85 -21.88
C ASN A 188 11.01 -45.98 -21.11
N GLN A 189 10.04 -46.60 -20.42
CA GLN A 189 9.08 -45.92 -19.56
C GLN A 189 9.79 -45.10 -18.47
N VAL A 190 10.71 -45.73 -17.72
CA VAL A 190 11.47 -45.05 -16.66
C VAL A 190 12.31 -43.89 -17.22
N ALA A 191 12.94 -44.06 -18.39
CA ALA A 191 13.70 -43.01 -19.04
C ALA A 191 12.82 -41.82 -19.47
N TYR A 192 11.62 -42.10 -20.01
CA TYR A 192 10.65 -41.07 -20.36
C TYR A 192 10.18 -40.29 -19.12
N LEU A 193 9.81 -40.98 -18.04
CA LEU A 193 9.38 -40.36 -16.78
C LEU A 193 10.49 -39.47 -16.18
N TRP A 194 11.75 -39.89 -16.22
CA TRP A 194 12.88 -39.06 -15.79
C TRP A 194 13.07 -37.83 -16.66
N LYS A 195 12.97 -37.95 -17.99
CA LYS A 195 13.05 -36.80 -18.92
C LYS A 195 11.92 -35.81 -18.68
N ALA A 196 10.68 -36.29 -18.56
CA ALA A 196 9.50 -35.46 -18.30
C ALA A 196 9.59 -34.78 -16.91
N GLY A 197 9.96 -35.54 -15.88
CA GLY A 197 10.19 -35.01 -14.53
C GLY A 197 11.30 -33.96 -14.48
N ALA A 198 12.42 -34.18 -15.18
CA ALA A 198 13.50 -33.21 -15.29
C ALA A 198 13.07 -31.94 -16.02
N LYS A 199 12.28 -32.05 -17.11
CA LYS A 199 11.67 -30.90 -17.79
C LYS A 199 10.77 -30.11 -16.83
N MET A 200 9.87 -30.77 -16.10
CA MET A 200 9.00 -30.10 -15.11
C MET A 200 9.80 -29.40 -14.02
N ALA A 201 10.85 -30.04 -13.48
CA ALA A 201 11.74 -29.45 -12.49
C ALA A 201 12.47 -28.21 -13.03
N ALA A 202 12.92 -28.24 -14.30
CA ALA A 202 13.53 -27.09 -14.95
C ALA A 202 12.54 -25.92 -15.11
N PHE A 203 11.30 -26.18 -15.55
CA PHE A 203 10.24 -25.16 -15.61
C PHE A 203 9.92 -24.58 -14.23
N ALA A 204 9.84 -25.42 -13.20
CA ALA A 204 9.65 -24.96 -11.82
C ALA A 204 10.82 -24.09 -11.33
N ALA A 205 12.06 -24.43 -11.68
CA ALA A 205 13.23 -23.62 -11.34
C ALA A 205 13.22 -22.26 -12.06
N ILE A 206 12.88 -22.21 -13.35
CA ILE A 206 12.73 -20.96 -14.11
C ILE A 206 11.62 -20.11 -13.51
N MET A 207 10.49 -20.71 -13.16
CA MET A 207 9.37 -20.04 -12.49
C MET A 207 9.80 -19.43 -11.15
N LEU A 208 10.57 -20.16 -10.34
CA LEU A 208 11.10 -19.67 -9.06
C LEU A 208 12.02 -18.46 -9.26
N ILE A 209 12.94 -18.53 -10.23
CA ILE A 209 13.84 -17.42 -10.57
C ILE A 209 13.02 -16.20 -11.01
N ALA A 210 12.05 -16.40 -11.90
CA ALA A 210 11.17 -15.33 -12.37
C ALA A 210 10.37 -14.69 -11.22
N ALA A 211 9.79 -15.50 -10.33
CA ALA A 211 9.06 -15.04 -9.17
C ALA A 211 9.94 -14.24 -8.20
N CYS A 212 11.18 -14.66 -7.99
CA CYS A 212 12.17 -13.93 -7.19
C CYS A 212 12.56 -12.59 -7.81
N VAL A 213 12.82 -12.56 -9.12
CA VAL A 213 13.16 -11.32 -9.85
C VAL A 213 11.99 -10.34 -9.82
N VAL A 214 10.77 -10.81 -10.10
CA VAL A 214 9.54 -10.00 -10.00
C VAL A 214 9.34 -9.50 -8.57
N GLY A 215 9.49 -10.36 -7.57
CA GLY A 215 9.36 -9.99 -6.15
C GLY A 215 10.35 -8.89 -5.74
N PHE A 216 11.61 -9.02 -6.13
CA PHE A 216 12.65 -8.02 -5.88
C PHE A 216 12.36 -6.70 -6.62
N ALA A 217 12.08 -6.76 -7.93
CA ALA A 217 11.81 -5.59 -8.75
C ALA A 217 10.56 -4.83 -8.28
N ALA A 218 9.45 -5.54 -8.00
CA ALA A 218 8.22 -4.95 -7.49
C ALA A 218 8.44 -4.29 -6.13
N SER A 219 9.17 -4.94 -5.22
CA SER A 219 9.50 -4.38 -3.91
C SER A 219 10.37 -3.13 -4.02
N LYS A 220 11.35 -3.14 -4.95
CA LYS A 220 12.21 -1.99 -5.22
C LYS A 220 11.41 -0.80 -5.76
N VAL A 221 10.51 -1.02 -6.72
CA VAL A 221 9.63 0.03 -7.26
C VAL A 221 8.68 0.54 -6.17
N GLY A 222 8.03 -0.35 -5.42
CA GLY A 222 7.14 0.05 -4.32
C GLY A 222 7.84 0.90 -3.26
N ALA A 223 9.04 0.49 -2.83
CA ALA A 223 9.85 1.24 -1.87
C ALA A 223 10.29 2.62 -2.43
N ALA A 224 10.67 2.67 -3.70
CA ALA A 224 11.10 3.92 -4.35
C ALA A 224 9.93 4.91 -4.50
N VAL A 225 8.74 4.44 -4.90
CA VAL A 225 7.51 5.26 -4.91
C VAL A 225 7.18 5.77 -3.51
N GLY A 226 7.25 4.90 -2.49
CA GLY A 226 7.01 5.28 -1.11
C GLY A 226 8.00 6.34 -0.61
N ARG A 227 9.29 6.22 -0.97
CA ARG A 227 10.34 7.19 -0.65
C ARG A 227 10.04 8.55 -1.30
N ASP A 228 9.80 8.60 -2.61
CA ASP A 228 9.59 9.84 -3.34
C ASP A 228 8.33 10.57 -2.88
N LEU A 229 7.24 9.83 -2.63
CA LEU A 229 6.01 10.40 -2.10
C LEU A 229 6.22 10.96 -0.69
N ARG A 230 7.01 10.26 0.14
CA ARG A 230 7.30 10.71 1.50
C ARG A 230 8.14 11.98 1.49
N GLU A 231 9.17 12.04 0.66
CA GLU A 231 9.99 13.23 0.47
C GLU A 231 9.13 14.42 0.03
N LYS A 232 8.38 14.29 -1.08
CA LYS A 232 7.52 15.38 -1.60
C LYS A 232 6.49 15.85 -0.59
N THR A 233 5.82 14.92 0.08
CA THR A 233 4.78 15.25 1.07
C THR A 233 5.39 15.94 2.27
N PHE A 234 6.50 15.41 2.80
CA PHE A 234 7.18 15.98 3.97
C PHE A 234 7.75 17.37 3.67
N SER A 235 8.43 17.56 2.54
CA SER A 235 8.96 18.86 2.12
C SER A 235 7.84 19.90 1.96
N LYS A 236 6.68 19.51 1.42
CA LYS A 236 5.52 20.40 1.32
C LYS A 236 4.94 20.76 2.68
N VAL A 237 4.81 19.80 3.59
CA VAL A 237 4.27 20.03 4.94
C VAL A 237 5.16 20.93 5.77
N VAL A 238 6.48 20.77 5.70
CA VAL A 238 7.44 21.64 6.42
C VAL A 238 7.42 23.07 5.87
N GLY A 239 7.10 23.26 4.58
CA GLY A 239 6.96 24.58 3.95
C GLY A 239 5.59 25.24 4.11
N PHE A 240 4.63 24.64 4.82
CA PHE A 240 3.32 25.23 5.04
C PHE A 240 3.33 26.34 6.10
N SER A 241 2.47 27.33 5.91
CA SER A 241 2.14 28.29 6.96
C SER A 241 1.16 27.69 7.97
N ASN A 242 0.90 28.41 9.07
CA ASN A 242 -0.10 27.98 10.05
C ASN A 242 -1.52 27.92 9.45
N ALA A 243 -1.80 28.62 8.35
CA ALA A 243 -3.09 28.54 7.65
C ALA A 243 -3.33 27.14 7.06
N GLU A 244 -2.35 26.58 6.34
CA GLU A 244 -2.47 25.25 5.75
C GLU A 244 -2.42 24.15 6.82
N ILE A 245 -1.61 24.32 7.87
CA ILE A 245 -1.57 23.39 9.01
C ILE A 245 -2.96 23.32 9.67
N ASN A 246 -3.65 24.45 9.85
CA ASN A 246 -5.01 24.46 10.41
C ASN A 246 -6.04 23.86 9.44
N LYS A 247 -5.93 24.13 8.13
CA LYS A 247 -6.80 23.55 7.10
C LYS A 247 -6.76 22.02 7.11
N PHE A 248 -5.56 21.44 7.19
CA PHE A 248 -5.40 19.99 7.16
C PHE A 248 -5.48 19.34 8.55
N SER A 249 -5.14 20.07 9.60
CA SER A 249 -4.78 19.60 10.95
C SER A 249 -3.47 18.79 10.98
N THR A 250 -2.68 18.98 12.04
CA THR A 250 -1.43 18.24 12.27
C THR A 250 -1.66 16.72 12.27
N ALA A 251 -2.75 16.25 12.88
CA ALA A 251 -3.06 14.81 12.94
C ALA A 251 -3.29 14.21 11.54
N SER A 252 -4.03 14.89 10.66
CA SER A 252 -4.24 14.44 9.29
C SER A 252 -2.92 14.41 8.52
N LEU A 253 -2.10 15.46 8.63
CA LEU A 253 -0.80 15.54 7.95
C LEU A 253 0.15 14.41 8.36
N ILE A 254 0.14 14.01 9.64
CA ILE A 254 0.88 12.83 10.12
C ILE A 254 0.39 11.56 9.40
N THR A 255 -0.93 11.30 9.37
CA THR A 255 -1.48 10.10 8.71
C THR A 255 -1.20 10.07 7.20
N ARG A 256 -1.31 11.24 6.54
CA ARG A 256 -1.02 11.40 5.10
C ARG A 256 0.46 11.16 4.78
N SER A 257 1.37 11.53 5.69
CA SER A 257 2.83 11.36 5.52
C SER A 257 3.35 9.97 5.92
N THR A 258 2.49 9.13 6.53
CA THR A 258 2.87 7.82 7.07
C THR A 258 2.02 6.71 6.47
N ASN A 259 0.83 6.47 7.04
CA ASN A 259 -0.06 5.37 6.71
C ASN A 259 -0.53 5.41 5.25
N ASP A 260 -0.94 6.57 4.75
CA ASP A 260 -1.45 6.69 3.37
C ASP A 260 -0.35 6.34 2.35
N ILE A 261 0.89 6.75 2.61
CA ILE A 261 2.05 6.43 1.76
C ILE A 261 2.35 4.93 1.82
N GLN A 262 2.29 4.33 3.02
CA GLN A 262 2.50 2.90 3.18
C GLN A 262 1.43 2.09 2.43
N GLN A 263 0.17 2.53 2.43
CA GLN A 263 -0.90 1.90 1.66
C GLN A 263 -0.61 1.96 0.16
N ILE A 264 -0.18 3.11 -0.38
CA ILE A 264 0.19 3.23 -1.80
C ILE A 264 1.39 2.33 -2.13
N GLN A 265 2.39 2.27 -1.26
CA GLN A 265 3.55 1.40 -1.41
C GLN A 265 3.15 -0.07 -1.47
N MET A 266 2.33 -0.54 -0.51
CA MET A 266 1.86 -1.93 -0.47
C MET A 266 1.03 -2.29 -1.71
N VAL A 267 0.11 -1.42 -2.11
CA VAL A 267 -0.72 -1.62 -3.31
C VAL A 267 0.13 -1.62 -4.57
N THR A 268 1.15 -0.78 -4.66
CA THR A 268 2.10 -0.78 -5.78
C THR A 268 2.82 -2.11 -5.91
N THR A 269 3.39 -2.62 -4.80
CA THR A 269 4.09 -3.91 -4.80
C THR A 269 3.15 -5.06 -5.16
N MET A 270 1.95 -5.09 -4.56
CA MET A 270 0.96 -6.12 -4.85
C MET A 270 0.49 -6.04 -6.31
N MET A 271 0.29 -4.82 -6.83
CA MET A 271 -0.12 -4.58 -8.21
C MET A 271 0.90 -5.17 -9.18
N LEU A 272 2.17 -4.83 -8.99
CA LEU A 272 3.22 -5.27 -9.90
C LEU A 272 3.49 -6.78 -9.82
N ARG A 273 3.22 -7.42 -8.68
CA ARG A 273 3.51 -8.84 -8.48
C ARG A 273 2.33 -9.77 -8.75
N MET A 274 1.22 -9.54 -8.08
CA MET A 274 0.09 -10.48 -8.05
C MET A 274 -0.96 -10.10 -9.08
N VAL A 275 -1.22 -8.81 -9.22
CA VAL A 275 -2.37 -8.31 -9.99
C VAL A 275 -2.12 -8.37 -11.47
N LEU A 276 -0.91 -8.03 -11.91
CA LEU A 276 -0.53 -8.22 -13.30
C LEU A 276 -0.42 -9.71 -13.65
N TYR A 277 -0.05 -10.56 -12.69
CA TYR A 277 0.05 -12.02 -12.89
C TYR A 277 -1.31 -12.68 -13.14
N ALA A 278 -2.35 -12.32 -12.37
CA ALA A 278 -3.67 -12.97 -12.45
C ALA A 278 -4.26 -12.98 -13.87
N PRO A 279 -4.41 -11.84 -14.58
CA PRO A 279 -4.93 -11.83 -15.93
C PRO A 279 -4.09 -12.65 -16.91
N ILE A 280 -2.76 -12.63 -16.77
CA ILE A 280 -1.85 -13.37 -17.65
C ILE A 280 -2.11 -14.87 -17.50
N VAL A 281 -2.17 -15.37 -16.26
CA VAL A 281 -2.45 -16.78 -15.97
C VAL A 281 -3.89 -17.16 -16.32
N GLY A 282 -4.87 -16.33 -15.97
CA GLY A 282 -6.27 -16.60 -16.25
C GLY A 282 -6.58 -16.67 -17.74
N ILE A 283 -6.09 -15.70 -18.53
CA ILE A 283 -6.23 -15.71 -19.99
C ILE A 283 -5.44 -16.87 -20.59
N GLY A 284 -4.20 -17.09 -20.15
CA GLY A 284 -3.37 -18.17 -20.64
C GLY A 284 -3.95 -19.56 -20.34
N GLY A 285 -4.60 -19.75 -19.19
CA GLY A 285 -5.32 -20.97 -18.83
C GLY A 285 -6.52 -21.21 -19.74
N ILE A 286 -7.29 -20.17 -20.06
CA ILE A 286 -8.41 -20.26 -21.01
C ILE A 286 -7.90 -20.64 -22.40
N ILE A 287 -6.80 -20.05 -22.86
CA ILE A 287 -6.17 -20.38 -24.14
C ILE A 287 -5.71 -21.84 -24.15
N LYS A 288 -5.03 -22.31 -23.10
CA LYS A 288 -4.55 -23.69 -23.00
C LYS A 288 -5.69 -24.70 -23.04
N VAL A 289 -6.77 -24.43 -22.34
CA VAL A 289 -7.97 -25.29 -22.37
C VAL A 289 -8.60 -25.33 -23.76
N ALA A 290 -8.71 -24.19 -24.45
CA ALA A 290 -9.23 -24.16 -25.81
C ALA A 290 -8.33 -24.91 -26.82
N GLN A 291 -7.01 -24.93 -26.60
CA GLN A 291 -6.06 -25.68 -27.43
C GLN A 291 -6.21 -27.21 -27.28
N THR A 292 -6.71 -27.68 -26.13
CA THR A 292 -6.92 -29.12 -25.88
C THR A 292 -8.04 -29.72 -26.76
N LYS A 293 -8.83 -28.91 -27.48
CA LYS A 293 -9.97 -29.34 -28.32
C LYS A 293 -10.94 -30.30 -27.61
N SER A 294 -10.99 -30.24 -26.28
CA SER A 294 -11.78 -31.16 -25.47
C SER A 294 -13.27 -30.83 -25.52
N GLY A 295 -13.70 -29.68 -26.05
CA GLY A 295 -15.11 -29.28 -26.09
C GLY A 295 -15.74 -29.12 -24.70
N MET A 296 -14.91 -28.93 -23.67
CA MET A 296 -15.31 -28.77 -22.26
C MET A 296 -15.19 -27.31 -21.78
N GLU A 297 -14.90 -26.35 -22.67
CA GLU A 297 -14.67 -24.94 -22.33
C GLU A 297 -15.88 -24.31 -21.61
N TRP A 298 -17.09 -24.78 -21.92
CA TRP A 298 -18.33 -24.34 -21.30
C TRP A 298 -18.37 -24.63 -19.78
N VAL A 299 -17.71 -25.69 -19.31
CA VAL A 299 -17.65 -26.03 -17.87
C VAL A 299 -16.92 -24.94 -17.09
N ILE A 300 -15.83 -24.41 -17.67
CA ILE A 300 -15.06 -23.31 -17.09
C ILE A 300 -15.85 -22.00 -17.14
N ALA A 301 -16.58 -21.74 -18.23
CA ALA A 301 -17.43 -20.55 -18.31
C ALA A 301 -18.49 -20.54 -17.19
N ILE A 302 -19.14 -21.68 -16.96
CA ILE A 302 -20.11 -21.85 -15.85
C ILE A 302 -19.41 -21.65 -14.50
N ALA A 303 -18.23 -22.23 -14.31
CA ALA A 303 -17.44 -22.07 -13.08
C ALA A 303 -17.15 -20.60 -12.77
N VAL A 304 -16.63 -19.85 -13.75
CA VAL A 304 -16.31 -18.43 -13.59
C VAL A 304 -17.56 -17.62 -13.26
N VAL A 305 -18.68 -17.87 -13.96
CA VAL A 305 -19.96 -17.19 -13.69
C VAL A 305 -20.47 -17.49 -12.27
N ALA A 306 -20.46 -18.75 -11.85
CA ALA A 306 -20.90 -19.16 -10.51
C ALA A 306 -20.08 -18.46 -9.41
N ILE A 307 -18.76 -18.38 -9.59
CA ILE A 307 -17.86 -17.72 -8.64
C ILE A 307 -18.08 -16.21 -8.63
N MET A 308 -18.23 -15.58 -9.80
CA MET A 308 -18.51 -14.15 -9.88
C MET A 308 -19.82 -13.78 -9.18
N VAL A 309 -20.88 -14.53 -9.42
CA VAL A 309 -22.17 -14.34 -8.73
C VAL A 309 -22.01 -14.51 -7.22
N PHE A 310 -21.30 -15.54 -6.77
CA PHE A 310 -21.05 -15.78 -5.35
C PHE A 310 -20.27 -14.62 -4.70
N ILE A 311 -19.17 -14.20 -5.31
CA ILE A 311 -18.32 -13.11 -4.81
C ILE A 311 -19.10 -11.80 -4.79
N PHE A 312 -19.77 -11.42 -5.87
CA PHE A 312 -20.52 -10.16 -5.91
C PHE A 312 -21.66 -10.13 -4.89
N THR A 313 -22.30 -11.28 -4.65
CA THR A 313 -23.34 -11.39 -3.61
C THR A 313 -22.75 -11.16 -2.22
N LEU A 314 -21.65 -11.84 -1.87
CA LEU A 314 -20.98 -11.66 -0.58
C LEU A 314 -20.47 -10.22 -0.37
N VAL A 315 -19.79 -9.68 -1.38
CA VAL A 315 -19.26 -8.31 -1.35
C VAL A 315 -20.39 -7.29 -1.25
N GLY A 316 -21.49 -7.48 -1.99
CA GLY A 316 -22.67 -6.62 -1.94
C GLY A 316 -23.31 -6.57 -0.54
N ILE A 317 -23.37 -7.70 0.16
CA ILE A 317 -23.90 -7.79 1.53
C ILE A 317 -22.93 -7.18 2.55
N ALA A 318 -21.63 -7.43 2.41
CA ALA A 318 -20.62 -7.03 3.39
C ALA A 318 -20.17 -5.57 3.27
N MET A 319 -20.05 -5.04 2.05
CA MET A 319 -19.49 -3.70 1.80
C MET A 319 -20.19 -2.54 2.53
N PRO A 320 -21.54 -2.49 2.61
CA PRO A 320 -22.22 -1.46 3.38
C PRO A 320 -21.83 -1.47 4.86
N LYS A 321 -21.69 -2.66 5.46
CA LYS A 321 -21.28 -2.83 6.86
C LYS A 321 -19.80 -2.53 7.07
N PHE A 322 -18.93 -2.89 6.12
CA PHE A 322 -17.52 -2.49 6.13
C PHE A 322 -17.35 -0.96 6.12
N LYS A 323 -18.20 -0.23 5.39
CA LYS A 323 -18.18 1.25 5.39
C LYS A 323 -18.56 1.83 6.75
N ILE A 324 -19.61 1.30 7.39
CA ILE A 324 -20.06 1.75 8.73
C ILE A 324 -19.05 1.36 9.82
N MET A 325 -18.33 0.24 9.65
CA MET A 325 -17.38 -0.23 10.66
C MET A 325 -16.32 0.82 11.02
N GLN A 326 -15.86 1.62 10.05
CA GLN A 326 -14.89 2.69 10.32
C GLN A 326 -15.46 3.75 11.28
N SER A 327 -16.69 4.22 11.06
CA SER A 327 -17.31 5.21 11.95
C SER A 327 -17.56 4.66 13.36
N LEU A 328 -17.82 3.35 13.48
CA LEU A 328 -17.99 2.70 14.78
C LEU A 328 -16.66 2.58 15.54
N VAL A 329 -15.57 2.25 14.84
CA VAL A 329 -14.21 2.28 15.41
C VAL A 329 -13.87 3.70 15.89
N ASP A 330 -14.18 4.71 15.09
CA ASP A 330 -13.94 6.11 15.45
C ASP A 330 -14.77 6.52 16.70
N LYS A 331 -16.03 6.08 16.78
CA LYS A 331 -16.91 6.30 17.95
C LYS A 331 -16.34 5.65 19.22
N VAL A 332 -15.89 4.41 19.16
CA VAL A 332 -15.25 3.71 20.29
C VAL A 332 -13.98 4.46 20.72
N ASN A 333 -13.12 4.82 19.76
CA ASN A 333 -11.89 5.57 20.04
C ASN A 333 -12.14 6.95 20.65
N LEU A 334 -13.20 7.63 20.20
CA LEU A 334 -13.62 8.92 20.76
C LEU A 334 -14.05 8.77 22.22
N VAL A 335 -14.96 7.83 22.50
CA VAL A 335 -15.45 7.56 23.86
C VAL A 335 -14.29 7.15 24.78
N SER A 336 -13.40 6.26 24.34
CA SER A 336 -12.20 5.88 25.10
C SER A 336 -11.30 7.08 25.41
N ARG A 337 -11.08 7.96 24.43
CA ARG A 337 -10.24 9.13 24.60
C ARG A 337 -10.85 10.12 25.60
N GLU A 338 -12.15 10.38 25.52
CA GLU A 338 -12.87 11.22 26.46
C GLU A 338 -12.79 10.67 27.89
N ILE A 339 -12.98 9.35 28.07
CA ILE A 339 -12.88 8.69 29.38
C ILE A 339 -11.46 8.79 29.94
N LEU A 340 -10.43 8.50 29.14
CA LEU A 340 -9.05 8.55 29.59
C LEU A 340 -8.58 9.97 29.92
N THR A 341 -8.99 10.95 29.10
CA THR A 341 -8.65 12.37 29.33
C THR A 341 -9.42 12.94 30.52
N GLY A 342 -10.68 12.53 30.68
CA GLY A 342 -11.59 12.98 31.74
C GLY A 342 -11.57 12.10 32.98
N LEU A 343 -10.65 11.14 33.12
CA LEU A 343 -10.72 10.11 34.16
C LEU A 343 -10.79 10.70 35.58
N SER A 344 -10.00 11.74 35.84
CA SER A 344 -10.03 12.43 37.14
C SER A 344 -11.38 13.10 37.41
N VAL A 345 -12.02 13.65 36.37
CA VAL A 345 -13.35 14.28 36.46
C VAL A 345 -14.42 13.22 36.70
N ILE A 346 -14.39 12.12 35.94
CA ILE A 346 -15.35 11.01 36.08
C ILE A 346 -15.29 10.44 37.51
N ARG A 347 -14.09 10.23 38.06
CA ARG A 347 -13.89 9.79 39.44
C ARG A 347 -14.34 10.81 40.48
N ALA A 348 -14.05 12.09 40.27
CA ALA A 348 -14.47 13.16 41.17
C ALA A 348 -16.01 13.27 41.25
N PHE A 349 -16.72 12.98 40.16
CA PHE A 349 -18.18 13.02 40.10
C PHE A 349 -18.85 11.65 40.30
N GLY A 350 -18.09 10.55 40.53
CA GLY A 350 -18.63 9.20 40.77
C GLY A 350 -19.42 8.62 39.60
N ARG A 351 -19.06 8.98 38.35
CA ARG A 351 -19.80 8.66 37.12
C ARG A 351 -19.23 7.45 36.36
N GLU A 352 -18.36 6.66 36.97
CA GLU A 352 -17.65 5.55 36.30
C GLU A 352 -18.61 4.56 35.63
N LYS A 353 -19.71 4.18 36.30
CA LYS A 353 -20.68 3.22 35.75
C LYS A 353 -21.44 3.74 34.53
N GLU A 354 -21.71 5.05 34.47
CA GLU A 354 -22.37 5.65 33.31
C GLU A 354 -21.43 5.68 32.10
N GLU A 355 -20.17 6.03 32.34
CA GLU A 355 -19.15 6.06 31.30
C GLU A 355 -18.76 4.66 30.83
N GLU A 356 -18.75 3.67 31.74
CA GLU A 356 -18.63 2.25 31.40
C GLU A 356 -19.77 1.82 30.48
N LYS A 357 -21.02 2.15 30.81
CA LYS A 357 -22.19 1.86 29.95
C LYS A 357 -22.07 2.53 28.59
N ARG A 358 -21.64 3.79 28.53
CA ARG A 358 -21.44 4.55 27.28
C ARG A 358 -20.40 3.89 26.39
N PHE A 359 -19.29 3.42 26.97
CA PHE A 359 -18.29 2.64 26.26
C PHE A 359 -18.84 1.29 25.78
N ASP A 360 -19.58 0.59 26.64
CA ASP A 360 -20.17 -0.72 26.35
C ASP A 360 -21.15 -0.65 25.18
N GLU A 361 -21.96 0.39 25.08
CA GLU A 361 -22.89 0.62 23.97
C GLU A 361 -22.14 0.80 22.64
N ALA A 362 -21.11 1.66 22.61
CA ALA A 362 -20.29 1.86 21.42
C ALA A 362 -19.55 0.57 21.02
N ASN A 363 -19.02 -0.17 22.00
CA ASN A 363 -18.30 -1.41 21.78
C ASN A 363 -19.23 -2.53 21.26
N ARG A 364 -20.45 -2.65 21.79
CA ARG A 364 -21.45 -3.63 21.34
C ARG A 364 -21.89 -3.36 19.90
N GLU A 365 -22.06 -2.09 19.52
CA GLU A 365 -22.43 -1.69 18.17
C GLU A 365 -21.33 -2.09 17.15
N LEU A 366 -20.07 -1.80 17.48
CA LEU A 366 -18.91 -2.24 16.72
C LEU A 366 -18.84 -3.77 16.63
N THR A 367 -18.93 -4.45 17.78
CA THR A 367 -18.87 -5.91 17.88
C THR A 367 -19.92 -6.59 17.02
N ARG A 368 -21.19 -6.14 17.09
CA ARG A 368 -22.29 -6.71 16.29
C ARG A 368 -22.04 -6.55 14.79
N THR A 369 -21.58 -5.38 14.37
CA THR A 369 -21.27 -5.08 12.96
C THR A 369 -20.09 -5.90 12.46
N GLN A 370 -19.05 -6.04 13.27
CA GLN A 370 -17.86 -6.81 12.95
C GLN A 370 -18.15 -8.32 12.91
N LEU A 371 -18.93 -8.85 13.87
CA LEU A 371 -19.37 -10.25 13.85
C LEU A 371 -20.23 -10.57 12.62
N PHE A 372 -21.15 -9.68 12.24
CA PHE A 372 -21.93 -9.87 11.01
C PHE A 372 -21.01 -9.93 9.78
N THR A 373 -20.12 -8.95 9.64
CA THR A 373 -19.23 -8.84 8.49
C THR A 373 -18.26 -10.02 8.41
N ASN A 374 -17.67 -10.40 9.54
CA ASN A 374 -16.79 -11.57 9.64
C ASN A 374 -17.55 -12.85 9.33
N ARG A 375 -18.76 -13.06 9.87
CA ARG A 375 -19.55 -14.27 9.60
C ARG A 375 -19.92 -14.39 8.12
N VAL A 376 -20.29 -13.29 7.46
CA VAL A 376 -20.50 -13.26 6.00
C VAL A 376 -19.22 -13.64 5.27
N MET A 377 -18.08 -13.05 5.65
CA MET A 377 -16.79 -13.33 5.00
C MET A 377 -16.21 -14.71 5.34
N THR A 378 -16.59 -15.33 6.46
CA THR A 378 -16.19 -16.71 6.79
C THR A 378 -16.72 -17.69 5.75
N PHE A 379 -17.87 -17.42 5.12
CA PHE A 379 -18.39 -18.27 4.03
C PHE A 379 -17.57 -18.16 2.73
N MET A 380 -16.71 -17.15 2.59
CA MET A 380 -15.91 -16.94 1.37
C MET A 380 -15.03 -18.16 1.05
N MET A 381 -14.17 -18.59 1.98
CA MET A 381 -13.27 -19.73 1.76
C MET A 381 -14.01 -21.06 1.55
N PRO A 382 -14.91 -21.51 2.46
CA PRO A 382 -15.63 -22.77 2.28
C PRO A 382 -16.56 -22.76 1.07
N GLY A 383 -17.23 -21.63 0.78
CA GLY A 383 -18.10 -21.51 -0.39
C GLY A 383 -17.32 -21.62 -1.70
N MET A 384 -16.14 -21.03 -1.77
CA MET A 384 -15.24 -21.19 -2.91
C MET A 384 -14.73 -22.61 -3.05
N SER A 385 -14.29 -23.25 -1.96
CA SER A 385 -13.90 -24.66 -1.99
C SER A 385 -15.05 -25.56 -2.43
N MET A 386 -16.29 -25.29 -1.98
CA MET A 386 -17.47 -26.04 -2.39
C MET A 386 -17.73 -25.89 -3.90
N ILE A 387 -17.73 -24.67 -4.41
CA ILE A 387 -17.89 -24.42 -5.85
C ILE A 387 -16.78 -25.15 -6.63
N MET A 388 -15.53 -25.09 -6.16
CA MET A 388 -14.41 -25.80 -6.76
C MET A 388 -14.59 -27.32 -6.78
N TYR A 389 -15.01 -27.93 -5.67
CA TYR A 389 -15.28 -29.36 -5.63
C TYR A 389 -16.43 -29.75 -6.56
N CYS A 390 -17.49 -28.95 -6.64
CA CYS A 390 -18.58 -29.17 -7.59
C CYS A 390 -18.11 -29.08 -9.04
N ILE A 391 -17.24 -28.12 -9.36
CA ILE A 391 -16.64 -27.97 -10.70
C ILE A 391 -15.76 -29.17 -11.02
N THR A 392 -14.86 -29.56 -10.11
CA THR A 392 -13.99 -30.73 -10.29
C THR A 392 -14.81 -32.00 -10.49
N LEU A 393 -15.85 -32.22 -9.68
CA LEU A 393 -16.79 -33.33 -9.86
C LEU A 393 -17.49 -33.27 -11.22
N GLY A 394 -17.93 -32.08 -11.66
CA GLY A 394 -18.53 -31.88 -12.97
C GLY A 394 -17.58 -32.17 -14.13
N ILE A 395 -16.31 -31.74 -14.00
CA ILE A 395 -15.25 -32.04 -14.97
C ILE A 395 -15.04 -33.55 -15.05
N VAL A 396 -14.86 -34.23 -13.91
CA VAL A 396 -14.67 -35.68 -13.86
C VAL A 396 -15.87 -36.42 -14.43
N TRP A 397 -17.10 -36.00 -14.10
CA TRP A 397 -18.32 -36.62 -14.62
C TRP A 397 -18.41 -36.53 -16.16
N VAL A 398 -18.15 -35.36 -16.73
CA VAL A 398 -18.17 -35.15 -18.19
C VAL A 398 -16.98 -35.85 -18.87
N ALA A 399 -15.79 -35.78 -18.28
CA ALA A 399 -14.59 -36.41 -18.81
C ALA A 399 -14.68 -37.93 -18.79
N ALA A 400 -15.21 -38.53 -17.72
CA ALA A 400 -15.40 -39.98 -17.63
C ALA A 400 -16.23 -40.53 -18.80
N GLY A 401 -17.34 -39.87 -19.15
CA GLY A 401 -18.14 -40.27 -20.31
C GLY A 401 -17.47 -40.03 -21.67
N ARG A 402 -16.45 -39.16 -21.74
CA ARG A 402 -15.65 -38.94 -22.96
C ARG A 402 -14.49 -39.92 -23.08
N ILE A 403 -13.90 -40.31 -21.95
CA ILE A 403 -12.88 -41.34 -21.83
C ILE A 403 -13.49 -42.70 -22.18
N ASP A 404 -14.70 -43.01 -21.68
CA ASP A 404 -15.44 -44.23 -22.02
C ASP A 404 -15.72 -44.35 -23.52
N LYS A 405 -15.96 -43.22 -24.19
CA LYS A 405 -16.14 -43.12 -25.66
C LYS A 405 -14.83 -43.02 -26.45
N GLY A 406 -13.67 -43.13 -25.79
CA GLY A 406 -12.36 -43.05 -26.43
C GLY A 406 -12.02 -41.71 -27.10
N SER A 407 -12.72 -40.64 -26.74
CA SER A 407 -12.55 -39.29 -27.29
C SER A 407 -11.58 -38.41 -26.49
N MET A 408 -11.09 -38.90 -25.35
CA MET A 408 -10.26 -38.14 -24.40
C MET A 408 -9.44 -39.10 -23.53
N GLN A 409 -8.21 -38.71 -23.15
CA GLN A 409 -7.36 -39.47 -22.23
C GLN A 409 -7.43 -38.94 -20.78
N VAL A 410 -6.90 -39.71 -19.83
CA VAL A 410 -7.00 -39.44 -18.38
C VAL A 410 -6.09 -38.28 -17.96
N GLY A 411 -4.90 -38.17 -18.56
CA GLY A 411 -3.97 -37.06 -18.37
C GLY A 411 -4.60 -35.74 -18.82
N THR A 412 -5.30 -35.75 -19.96
CA THR A 412 -5.99 -34.58 -20.49
C THR A 412 -7.03 -34.04 -19.49
N MET A 413 -7.75 -34.93 -18.80
CA MET A 413 -8.69 -34.56 -17.74
C MET A 413 -7.96 -33.91 -16.55
N THR A 414 -6.84 -34.49 -16.16
CA THR A 414 -6.02 -34.00 -15.03
C THR A 414 -5.49 -32.59 -15.33
N ALA A 415 -4.96 -32.37 -16.53
CA ALA A 415 -4.52 -31.05 -16.99
C ALA A 415 -5.66 -30.02 -16.98
N PHE A 416 -6.85 -30.42 -17.44
CA PHE A 416 -8.05 -29.57 -17.45
C PHE A 416 -8.46 -29.15 -16.04
N ILE A 417 -8.46 -30.08 -15.07
CA ILE A 417 -8.74 -29.77 -13.66
C ILE A 417 -7.76 -28.70 -13.15
N THR A 418 -6.47 -28.87 -13.40
CA THR A 418 -5.44 -27.91 -12.95
C THR A 418 -5.62 -26.54 -13.62
N TYR A 419 -5.84 -26.48 -14.93
CA TYR A 419 -6.11 -25.21 -15.63
C TYR A 419 -7.35 -24.50 -15.07
N ALA A 420 -8.43 -25.24 -14.81
CA ALA A 420 -9.63 -24.68 -14.19
C ALA A 420 -9.32 -24.06 -12.82
N MET A 421 -8.51 -24.71 -11.98
CA MET A 421 -8.07 -24.13 -10.70
C MET A 421 -7.29 -22.83 -10.89
N MET A 422 -6.35 -22.78 -11.84
CA MET A 422 -5.54 -21.59 -12.13
C MET A 422 -6.40 -20.41 -12.58
N ILE A 423 -7.37 -20.66 -13.46
CA ILE A 423 -8.32 -19.65 -13.94
C ILE A 423 -9.14 -19.11 -12.77
N VAL A 424 -9.68 -19.99 -11.93
CA VAL A 424 -10.47 -19.58 -10.77
C VAL A 424 -9.66 -18.73 -9.79
N MET A 425 -8.45 -19.17 -9.44
CA MET A 425 -7.57 -18.43 -8.53
C MET A 425 -7.18 -17.06 -9.10
N SER A 426 -7.06 -16.95 -10.42
CA SER A 426 -6.81 -15.68 -11.11
C SER A 426 -7.99 -14.71 -10.95
N PHE A 427 -9.22 -15.18 -11.15
CA PHE A 427 -10.44 -14.39 -10.92
C PHE A 427 -10.63 -14.00 -9.45
N LEU A 428 -10.30 -14.90 -8.52
CA LEU A 428 -10.33 -14.62 -7.09
C LEU A 428 -9.40 -13.45 -6.74
N MET A 429 -8.16 -13.52 -7.23
CA MET A 429 -7.16 -12.51 -6.95
C MET A 429 -7.58 -11.13 -7.52
N LEU A 430 -8.16 -11.10 -8.72
CA LEU A 430 -8.77 -9.89 -9.29
C LEU A 430 -9.95 -9.36 -8.46
N SER A 431 -10.77 -10.26 -7.92
CA SER A 431 -11.90 -9.87 -7.07
C SER A 431 -11.44 -9.25 -5.75
N ALA A 432 -10.42 -9.83 -5.09
CA ALA A 432 -9.85 -9.28 -3.86
C ALA A 432 -9.31 -7.85 -4.06
N MET A 433 -8.85 -7.52 -5.27
CA MET A 433 -8.41 -6.17 -5.61
C MET A 433 -9.50 -5.11 -5.56
N SER A 434 -10.74 -5.48 -5.87
CA SER A 434 -11.87 -4.55 -5.93
C SER A 434 -12.08 -3.81 -4.59
N ILE A 435 -11.60 -4.39 -3.49
CA ILE A 435 -11.64 -3.82 -2.15
C ILE A 435 -10.40 -2.95 -1.86
N MET A 436 -9.21 -3.42 -2.27
CA MET A 436 -7.95 -2.75 -1.92
C MET A 436 -7.68 -1.50 -2.77
N LEU A 437 -8.01 -1.55 -4.06
CA LEU A 437 -7.75 -0.47 -5.01
C LEU A 437 -8.45 0.85 -4.66
N PRO A 438 -9.75 0.88 -4.30
CA PRO A 438 -10.42 2.11 -3.90
C PRO A 438 -9.78 2.77 -2.67
N ARG A 439 -9.35 1.98 -1.68
CA ARG A 439 -8.67 2.50 -0.46
C ARG A 439 -7.37 3.23 -0.82
N ALA A 440 -6.55 2.60 -1.66
CA ALA A 440 -5.34 3.23 -2.19
C ALA A 440 -5.65 4.50 -3.00
N GLY A 441 -6.77 4.50 -3.73
CA GLY A 441 -7.26 5.66 -4.48
C GLY A 441 -7.53 6.87 -3.59
N VAL A 442 -8.22 6.67 -2.46
CA VAL A 442 -8.51 7.73 -1.48
C VAL A 442 -7.22 8.23 -0.80
N ALA A 443 -6.32 7.32 -0.40
CA ALA A 443 -5.02 7.68 0.15
C ALA A 443 -4.20 8.55 -0.84
N ALA A 444 -4.16 8.15 -2.12
CA ALA A 444 -3.49 8.91 -3.17
C ALA A 444 -4.12 10.29 -3.40
N GLU A 445 -5.43 10.43 -3.22
CA GLU A 445 -6.11 11.72 -3.33
C GLU A 445 -5.76 12.67 -2.17
N ARG A 446 -5.76 12.16 -0.94
CA ARG A 446 -5.36 12.93 0.25
C ARG A 446 -3.91 13.39 0.18
N ILE A 447 -3.00 12.55 -0.32
CA ILE A 447 -1.59 12.92 -0.51
C ILE A 447 -1.45 13.97 -1.63
N ASP A 448 -2.13 13.77 -2.76
CA ASP A 448 -2.09 14.72 -3.88
C ASP A 448 -2.65 16.10 -3.51
N GLU A 449 -3.66 16.16 -2.64
CA GLU A 449 -4.18 17.42 -2.09
C GLU A 449 -3.11 18.20 -1.31
N VAL A 450 -2.28 17.51 -0.52
CA VAL A 450 -1.16 18.13 0.22
C VAL A 450 -0.08 18.59 -0.75
N ILE A 451 0.35 17.72 -1.68
CA ILE A 451 1.43 18.02 -2.63
C ILE A 451 1.08 19.23 -3.52
N LYS A 452 -0.19 19.40 -3.88
CA LYS A 452 -0.67 20.50 -4.72
C LYS A 452 -0.98 21.79 -3.96
N THR A 453 -1.07 21.73 -2.64
CA THR A 453 -1.27 22.94 -1.86
C THR A 453 0.01 23.76 -1.87
N ASN A 454 -0.14 25.05 -2.16
CA ASN A 454 0.94 26.03 -2.04
C ASN A 454 0.76 26.77 -0.71
N SER A 455 1.87 27.14 -0.08
CA SER A 455 1.84 27.99 1.11
C SER A 455 1.23 29.33 0.73
N THR A 456 0.38 29.88 1.60
CA THR A 456 -0.13 31.25 1.45
C THR A 456 0.95 32.29 1.73
N VAL A 457 1.88 31.98 2.63
CA VAL A 457 3.03 32.83 2.96
C VAL A 457 4.26 32.32 2.22
N ASN A 458 4.83 33.13 1.33
CA ASN A 458 6.04 32.81 0.55
C ASN A 458 7.04 33.97 0.63
N ASP A 459 8.31 33.67 0.38
CA ASP A 459 9.33 34.69 0.20
C ASP A 459 9.00 35.59 -1.02
N PRO A 460 9.27 36.89 -0.93
CA PRO A 460 9.13 37.81 -2.05
C PRO A 460 10.13 37.45 -3.16
N LYS A 461 9.77 37.76 -4.41
CA LYS A 461 10.66 37.50 -5.57
C LYS A 461 11.90 38.40 -5.56
N GLU A 462 11.73 39.62 -5.06
CA GLU A 462 12.78 40.63 -4.95
C GLU A 462 12.80 41.08 -3.48
N PRO A 463 13.56 40.38 -2.62
CA PRO A 463 13.63 40.72 -1.21
C PRO A 463 14.41 42.01 -0.98
N VAL A 464 14.05 42.73 0.07
CA VAL A 464 14.90 43.81 0.62
C VAL A 464 16.26 43.23 0.99
N THR A 465 17.34 43.91 0.61
CA THR A 465 18.73 43.46 0.84
C THR A 465 19.51 44.36 1.79
N GLU A 466 19.02 45.57 2.05
CA GLU A 466 19.58 46.53 2.99
C GLU A 466 18.59 46.74 4.15
N ALA A 467 18.63 45.83 5.12
CA ALA A 467 17.84 45.91 6.33
C ALA A 467 18.66 46.56 7.45
N ASP A 468 18.09 47.60 8.08
CA ASP A 468 18.76 48.38 9.13
C ASP A 468 18.73 47.66 10.50
N HIS A 469 17.88 46.62 10.63
CA HIS A 469 17.71 45.75 11.79
C HIS A 469 17.69 46.48 13.15
N ARG A 470 17.09 47.68 13.21
CA ARG A 470 16.94 48.42 14.47
C ARG A 470 15.86 47.81 15.34
N GLY A 471 14.87 47.15 14.73
CA GLY A 471 13.79 46.44 15.43
C GLY A 471 12.51 47.26 15.61
N VAL A 472 12.32 48.37 14.87
CA VAL A 472 11.10 49.17 14.93
C VAL A 472 9.96 48.43 14.23
N ILE A 473 8.91 48.06 14.97
CA ILE A 473 7.71 47.42 14.41
C ILE A 473 6.56 48.42 14.36
N ARG A 474 5.99 48.66 13.18
CA ARG A 474 4.82 49.52 12.97
C ARG A 474 3.66 48.70 12.43
N PHE A 475 2.51 48.79 13.09
CA PHE A 475 1.23 48.36 12.56
C PHE A 475 0.54 49.60 11.99
N ASN A 476 0.16 49.56 10.71
CA ASN A 476 -0.47 50.66 10.01
C ASN A 476 -1.85 50.21 9.51
N HIS A 477 -2.90 50.60 10.24
CA HIS A 477 -4.31 50.28 9.95
C HIS A 477 -4.53 48.80 9.59
N VAL A 478 -4.03 47.88 10.41
CA VAL A 478 -4.02 46.44 10.12
C VAL A 478 -5.37 45.81 10.39
N ASP A 479 -5.90 45.12 9.37
CA ASP A 479 -7.04 44.22 9.47
C ASP A 479 -6.60 42.77 9.26
N PHE A 480 -7.16 41.85 10.04
CA PHE A 480 -6.88 40.43 9.86
C PHE A 480 -8.10 39.54 10.07
N ARG A 481 -8.28 38.61 9.12
CA ARG A 481 -9.29 37.56 9.17
C ARG A 481 -8.68 36.20 8.86
N TYR A 482 -8.95 35.22 9.72
CA TYR A 482 -8.56 33.83 9.44
C TYR A 482 -9.27 33.31 8.18
N PRO A 483 -8.61 32.45 7.38
CA PRO A 483 -9.23 31.85 6.20
C PRO A 483 -10.55 31.16 6.55
N GLY A 484 -11.64 31.57 5.90
CA GLY A 484 -12.99 31.03 6.10
C GLY A 484 -13.80 31.66 7.25
N ALA A 485 -13.23 32.58 8.03
CA ALA A 485 -14.01 33.39 8.97
C ALA A 485 -14.87 34.43 8.23
N LYS A 486 -15.99 34.82 8.84
CA LYS A 486 -16.90 35.85 8.29
C LYS A 486 -16.55 37.27 8.74
N GLU A 487 -15.98 37.38 9.93
CA GLU A 487 -15.66 38.65 10.59
C GLU A 487 -14.16 38.71 10.86
N ASP A 488 -13.65 39.93 10.93
CA ASP A 488 -12.24 40.18 11.18
C ASP A 488 -11.96 39.98 12.67
N VAL A 489 -10.85 39.31 12.99
CA VAL A 489 -10.42 39.10 14.38
C VAL A 489 -9.64 40.31 14.89
N LEU A 490 -9.02 41.05 13.98
CA LEU A 490 -8.37 42.33 14.24
C LEU A 490 -8.88 43.32 13.20
N SER A 491 -9.21 44.53 13.65
CA SER A 491 -9.66 45.61 12.78
C SER A 491 -8.98 46.92 13.15
N ASP A 492 -8.46 47.61 12.14
CA ASP A 492 -7.88 48.95 12.27
C ASP A 492 -6.82 49.08 13.38
N ILE A 493 -5.90 48.12 13.45
CA ILE A 493 -4.82 48.11 14.45
C ILE A 493 -3.70 49.07 14.03
N ASP A 494 -3.46 50.12 14.82
CA ASP A 494 -2.41 51.13 14.58
C ASP A 494 -1.54 51.40 15.83
N PHE A 495 -0.26 51.06 15.76
CA PHE A 495 0.73 51.41 16.79
C PHE A 495 2.17 51.22 16.32
N VAL A 496 3.12 51.71 17.13
CA VAL A 496 4.57 51.52 16.91
C VAL A 496 5.19 50.95 18.18
N ALA A 497 5.98 49.90 18.05
CA ALA A 497 6.88 49.40 19.07
C ALA A 497 8.32 49.81 18.71
N GLU A 498 8.98 50.50 19.64
CA GLU A 498 10.31 51.10 19.42
C GLU A 498 11.41 50.34 20.19
N PRO A 499 12.66 50.35 19.70
CA PRO A 499 13.78 49.72 20.39
C PRO A 499 14.02 50.31 21.78
N GLY A 500 14.35 49.47 22.74
CA GLY A 500 14.55 49.85 24.15
C GLY A 500 13.26 50.15 24.91
N LYS A 501 12.09 50.04 24.27
CA LYS A 501 10.78 50.23 24.92
C LYS A 501 10.00 48.93 25.00
N THR A 502 9.20 48.81 26.05
CA THR A 502 8.26 47.72 26.25
C THR A 502 6.85 48.15 25.83
N THR A 503 6.30 47.47 24.83
CA THR A 503 4.89 47.58 24.43
C THR A 503 4.10 46.40 24.96
N ALA A 504 3.23 46.65 25.92
CA ALA A 504 2.36 45.65 26.51
C ALA A 504 0.99 45.61 25.81
N ILE A 505 0.39 44.42 25.75
CA ILE A 505 -0.95 44.20 25.17
C ILE A 505 -1.80 43.47 26.20
N ILE A 506 -2.94 44.07 26.55
CA ILE A 506 -3.90 43.53 27.52
C ILE A 506 -5.33 43.59 26.97
N GLY A 507 -6.18 42.69 27.45
CA GLY A 507 -7.58 42.61 27.02
C GLY A 507 -8.21 41.27 27.40
N SER A 508 -9.52 41.15 27.19
CA SER A 508 -10.29 39.95 27.49
C SER A 508 -9.84 38.72 26.68
N THR A 509 -10.08 37.50 27.19
CA THR A 509 -9.80 36.28 26.42
C THR A 509 -10.57 36.28 25.10
N GLY A 510 -9.90 35.96 23.99
CA GLY A 510 -10.53 35.91 22.67
C GLY A 510 -10.52 37.21 21.87
N CYS A 511 -10.11 38.36 22.43
CA CYS A 511 -10.10 39.64 21.71
C CYS A 511 -9.01 39.79 20.62
N GLY A 512 -8.25 38.74 20.31
CA GLY A 512 -7.26 38.77 19.22
C GLY A 512 -5.79 38.98 19.62
N LYS A 513 -5.44 39.05 20.92
CA LYS A 513 -4.05 39.31 21.38
C LYS A 513 -3.00 38.37 20.77
N SER A 514 -3.21 37.06 20.88
CA SER A 514 -2.29 36.06 20.30
C SER A 514 -2.29 36.12 18.77
N THR A 515 -3.41 36.48 18.14
CA THR A 515 -3.46 36.73 16.69
C THR A 515 -2.55 37.89 16.30
N LEU A 516 -2.62 39.01 17.04
CA LEU A 516 -1.82 40.21 16.77
C LEU A 516 -0.32 39.90 16.80
N VAL A 517 0.15 39.21 17.84
CA VAL A 517 1.58 38.85 17.93
C VAL A 517 2.02 37.76 16.95
N ASN A 518 1.10 36.90 16.50
CA ASN A 518 1.39 35.89 15.47
C ASN A 518 1.58 36.48 14.07
N LEU A 519 1.13 37.72 13.83
CA LEU A 519 1.36 38.42 12.56
C LEU A 519 2.80 38.93 12.43
N ILE A 520 3.47 39.24 13.55
CA ILE A 520 4.85 39.77 13.57
C ILE A 520 5.87 38.80 12.92
N PRO A 521 5.93 37.50 13.29
CA PRO A 521 6.80 36.53 12.60
C PRO A 521 6.23 36.04 11.26
N ARG A 522 5.17 36.69 10.77
CA ARG A 522 4.46 36.39 9.52
C ARG A 522 4.01 34.93 9.45
N PHE A 523 3.33 34.45 10.49
CA PHE A 523 2.65 33.14 10.44
C PHE A 523 1.38 33.18 9.59
N TYR A 524 0.82 34.38 9.43
CA TYR A 524 -0.25 34.73 8.53
C TYR A 524 0.07 36.08 7.88
N ASP A 525 -0.40 36.29 6.64
CA ASP A 525 -0.42 37.62 6.03
C ASP A 525 -1.68 38.38 6.47
N VAL A 526 -1.54 39.69 6.64
CA VAL A 526 -2.65 40.60 6.95
C VAL A 526 -3.66 40.68 5.80
N THR A 527 -4.94 40.90 6.11
CA THR A 527 -5.99 41.05 5.09
C THR A 527 -6.20 42.49 4.64
N GLY A 528 -5.83 43.45 5.49
CA GLY A 528 -5.80 44.90 5.22
C GLY A 528 -4.65 45.56 5.98
N GLY A 529 -4.20 46.73 5.49
CA GLY A 529 -3.08 47.48 6.07
C GLY A 529 -1.68 46.88 5.78
N SER A 530 -0.70 47.32 6.58
CA SER A 530 0.69 46.84 6.53
C SER A 530 1.28 46.69 7.93
N ILE A 531 2.18 45.72 8.07
CA ILE A 531 3.09 45.63 9.22
C ILE A 531 4.48 45.89 8.66
N GLU A 532 5.18 46.86 9.24
CA GLU A 532 6.49 47.28 8.79
C GLU A 532 7.56 46.98 9.84
N LEU A 533 8.72 46.50 9.37
CA LEU A 533 9.95 46.37 10.13
C LEU A 533 10.93 47.41 9.59
N ASP A 534 11.38 48.34 10.43
CA ASP A 534 12.35 49.39 10.08
C ASP A 534 11.99 50.18 8.81
N GLY A 535 10.67 50.37 8.58
CA GLY A 535 10.11 51.16 7.47
C GLY A 535 9.81 50.38 6.18
N HIS A 536 10.09 49.07 6.14
CA HIS A 536 9.72 48.20 5.02
C HIS A 536 8.65 47.20 5.45
N ASP A 537 7.71 46.87 4.57
CA ASP A 537 6.67 45.88 4.88
C ASP A 537 7.30 44.51 5.14
N ILE A 538 6.84 43.79 6.16
CA ILE A 538 7.32 42.44 6.49
C ILE A 538 7.11 41.44 5.34
N ARG A 539 6.24 41.77 4.38
CA ARG A 539 6.02 40.99 3.15
C ARG A 539 7.17 41.06 2.16
N ASP A 540 7.99 42.10 2.25
CA ASP A 540 9.12 42.37 1.36
C ASP A 540 10.45 41.79 1.88
N TYR A 541 10.44 41.22 3.09
CA TYR A 541 11.56 40.45 3.65
C TYR A 541 11.48 38.96 3.30
N THR A 542 12.65 38.32 3.22
CA THR A 542 12.67 36.85 3.31
C THR A 542 12.22 36.40 4.70
N LEU A 543 11.50 35.29 4.77
CA LEU A 543 11.02 34.72 6.03
C LEU A 543 12.18 34.34 6.96
N SER A 544 13.33 33.96 6.41
CA SER A 544 14.52 33.65 7.20
C SER A 544 15.01 34.89 7.93
N GLU A 545 15.23 35.98 7.21
CA GLU A 545 15.75 37.24 7.73
C GLU A 545 14.78 37.93 8.69
N LEU A 546 13.49 37.98 8.34
CA LEU A 546 12.45 38.50 9.23
C LEU A 546 12.44 37.73 10.55
N ARG A 547 12.42 36.40 10.48
CA ARG A 547 12.33 35.57 11.68
C ARG A 547 13.64 35.58 12.45
N GLU A 548 14.80 35.73 11.83
CA GLU A 548 16.10 35.87 12.50
C GLU A 548 16.11 37.08 13.44
N SER A 549 15.48 38.19 13.04
CA SER A 549 15.35 39.40 13.87
C SER A 549 14.40 39.25 15.07
N ILE A 550 13.64 38.14 15.17
CA ILE A 550 12.56 37.94 16.14
C ILE A 550 12.83 36.76 17.09
N GLY A 551 12.77 37.02 18.39
CA GLY A 551 12.65 36.01 19.45
C GLY A 551 11.19 35.84 19.88
N PHE A 552 10.54 34.81 19.36
CA PHE A 552 9.14 34.54 19.64
C PHE A 552 8.97 33.46 20.71
N VAL A 553 8.22 33.76 21.77
CA VAL A 553 7.82 32.82 22.82
C VAL A 553 6.29 32.66 22.80
N PRO A 554 5.77 31.48 22.40
CA PRO A 554 4.33 31.24 22.37
C PRO A 554 3.72 31.08 23.77
N GLN A 555 2.40 31.27 23.86
CA GLN A 555 1.62 31.04 25.10
C GLN A 555 1.84 29.67 25.73
N LYS A 556 2.02 28.62 24.91
CA LYS A 556 2.38 27.29 25.39
C LYS A 556 3.83 26.98 25.01
N GLY A 557 4.72 26.89 25.98
CA GLY A 557 6.10 26.46 25.78
C GLY A 557 6.18 25.03 25.22
N ILE A 558 6.63 24.90 23.97
CA ILE A 558 6.90 23.62 23.30
C ILE A 558 8.41 23.38 23.24
N LEU A 559 8.80 22.19 23.69
CA LEU A 559 10.18 21.68 23.62
C LEU A 559 10.25 20.45 22.72
N PHE A 560 11.41 20.25 22.11
CA PHE A 560 11.71 19.13 21.23
C PHE A 560 12.46 18.03 21.99
N SER A 561 12.31 16.79 21.54
CA SER A 561 13.08 15.66 22.09
C SER A 561 14.57 15.89 21.89
N GLY A 562 15.38 15.67 22.92
CA GLY A 562 16.82 15.96 22.91
C GLY A 562 17.34 16.24 24.31
N THR A 563 18.22 17.21 24.46
CA THR A 563 18.71 17.70 25.76
C THR A 563 18.20 19.12 26.04
N ILE A 564 18.41 19.62 27.26
CA ILE A 564 18.14 21.02 27.58
C ILE A 564 19.02 21.91 26.70
N ALA A 565 20.32 21.60 26.59
CA ALA A 565 21.27 22.33 25.74
C ALA A 565 20.82 22.39 24.27
N SER A 566 20.39 21.25 23.70
CA SER A 566 19.95 21.22 22.30
C SER A 566 18.67 22.02 22.07
N ASN A 567 17.78 22.11 23.07
CA ASN A 567 16.58 22.95 22.99
C ASN A 567 16.91 24.44 23.04
N LEU A 568 17.86 24.85 23.88
CA LEU A 568 18.26 26.26 23.97
C LEU A 568 19.03 26.69 22.72
N ARG A 569 19.92 25.85 22.19
CA ARG A 569 20.61 26.04 20.90
C ARG A 569 19.70 26.02 19.68
N PHE A 570 18.44 25.62 19.83
CA PHE A 570 17.47 25.73 18.74
C PHE A 570 17.21 27.20 18.36
N GLY A 571 17.42 28.15 19.27
CA GLY A 571 17.36 29.59 18.98
C GLY A 571 18.57 30.09 18.18
N LYS A 572 19.76 29.56 18.47
CA LYS A 572 21.03 29.86 17.82
C LYS A 572 21.96 28.65 17.90
N ALA A 573 22.16 27.97 16.75
CA ALA A 573 22.78 26.65 16.70
C ALA A 573 24.25 26.65 17.14
N ASP A 574 24.96 27.75 16.88
CA ASP A 574 26.36 27.99 17.20
C ASP A 574 26.57 28.67 18.56
N ALA A 575 25.53 28.82 19.38
CA ALA A 575 25.64 29.45 20.70
C ALA A 575 26.59 28.67 21.62
N SER A 576 27.53 29.39 22.23
CA SER A 576 28.51 28.84 23.17
C SER A 576 27.84 28.37 24.47
N ASP A 577 28.46 27.45 25.21
CA ASP A 577 27.92 27.01 26.51
C ASP A 577 27.71 28.18 27.48
N GLU A 578 28.56 29.21 27.41
CA GLU A 578 28.44 30.44 28.20
C GLU A 578 27.21 31.26 27.81
N GLN A 579 26.91 31.38 26.52
CA GLN A 579 25.69 32.04 26.03
C GLN A 579 24.43 31.28 26.45
N ILE A 580 24.46 29.95 26.35
CA ILE A 580 23.36 29.08 26.80
C ILE A 580 23.13 29.23 28.31
N LYS A 581 24.21 29.24 29.11
CA LYS A 581 24.14 29.43 30.55
C LYS A 581 23.61 30.82 30.92
N LYS A 582 24.10 31.88 30.26
CA LYS A 582 23.61 33.25 30.45
C LYS A 582 22.12 33.35 30.14
N ALA A 583 21.66 32.77 29.03
CA ALA A 583 20.25 32.76 28.65
C ALA A 583 19.39 31.99 29.67
N ALA A 584 19.88 30.86 30.18
CA ALA A 584 19.22 30.10 31.24
C ALA A 584 19.18 30.85 32.57
N ASP A 585 20.23 31.59 32.93
CA ASP A 585 20.28 32.43 34.13
C ASP A 585 19.25 33.56 34.06
N ILE A 586 19.20 34.29 32.93
CA ILE A 586 18.22 35.37 32.72
C ILE A 586 16.79 34.83 32.78
N ALA A 587 16.52 33.71 32.12
CA ALA A 587 15.22 33.05 32.15
C ALA A 587 14.88 32.39 33.50
N GLN A 588 15.74 32.52 34.52
CA GLN A 588 15.61 31.90 35.83
C GLN A 588 15.48 30.37 35.74
N ALA A 589 16.05 29.75 34.70
CA ALA A 589 15.99 28.32 34.45
C ALA A 589 17.15 27.56 35.13
N SER A 590 18.30 28.20 35.34
CA SER A 590 19.50 27.55 35.89
C SER A 590 19.27 26.89 37.24
N GLU A 591 18.43 27.47 38.11
CA GLU A 591 18.11 26.90 39.43
C GLU A 591 17.64 25.44 39.35
N PHE A 592 16.78 25.11 38.39
CA PHE A 592 16.29 23.73 38.25
C PHE A 592 17.14 22.89 37.29
N ILE A 593 17.92 23.51 36.41
CA ILE A 593 18.84 22.79 35.53
C ILE A 593 19.98 22.22 36.38
N GLU A 594 20.56 23.02 37.27
CA GLU A 594 21.70 22.63 38.11
C GLU A 594 21.35 21.55 39.16
N THR A 595 20.06 21.36 39.48
CA THR A 595 19.61 20.27 40.38
C THR A 595 19.48 18.92 39.68
N LYS A 596 19.54 18.88 38.35
CA LYS A 596 19.52 17.61 37.58
C LYS A 596 20.92 17.01 37.52
N ASN A 597 20.98 15.67 37.56
CA ASN A 597 22.25 14.92 37.50
C ASN A 597 23.10 15.31 36.29
N ASP A 598 22.48 15.38 35.10
CA ASP A 598 23.17 15.67 33.84
C ASP A 598 23.09 17.16 33.45
N ARG A 599 22.55 18.02 34.33
CA ARG A 599 22.40 19.47 34.12
C ARG A 599 21.85 19.80 32.72
N TYR A 600 22.61 20.51 31.89
CA TYR A 600 22.23 20.91 30.53
C TYR A 600 22.10 19.73 29.55
N GLU A 601 22.76 18.61 29.82
CA GLU A 601 22.64 17.38 29.02
C GLU A 601 21.46 16.50 29.44
N SER A 602 20.69 16.94 30.43
CA SER A 602 19.48 16.24 30.85
C SER A 602 18.49 16.10 29.70
N SER A 603 17.92 14.91 29.56
CA SER A 603 16.98 14.59 28.48
C SER A 603 15.67 15.36 28.60
N ILE A 604 15.15 15.78 27.45
CA ILE A 604 13.82 16.36 27.27
C ILE A 604 13.01 15.40 26.41
N ALA A 605 11.88 14.95 26.95
CA ALA A 605 10.94 14.09 26.23
C ALA A 605 10.14 14.91 25.19
N GLN A 606 9.49 14.22 24.25
CA GLN A 606 8.66 14.86 23.22
C GLN A 606 7.63 15.82 23.85
N GLY A 607 7.62 17.09 23.40
CA GLY A 607 6.74 18.13 23.97
C GLY A 607 7.09 18.53 25.42
N GLY A 608 8.25 18.12 25.92
CA GLY A 608 8.71 18.34 27.28
C GLY A 608 7.89 17.64 28.35
N SER A 609 7.28 16.47 28.09
CA SER A 609 6.38 15.82 29.07
C SER A 609 7.01 15.51 30.43
N ASN A 610 8.34 15.50 30.52
CA ASN A 610 9.12 15.23 31.74
C ASN A 610 9.56 16.49 32.51
N VAL A 611 9.05 17.68 32.18
CA VAL A 611 9.28 18.95 32.91
C VAL A 611 7.96 19.67 33.20
N SER A 612 7.92 20.47 34.27
CA SER A 612 6.71 21.20 34.68
C SER A 612 6.36 22.34 33.70
N GLY A 613 5.11 22.82 33.71
CA GLY A 613 4.67 23.90 32.83
C GLY A 613 5.53 25.17 32.94
N GLY A 614 5.80 25.63 34.17
CA GLY A 614 6.69 26.78 34.40
C GLY A 614 8.15 26.52 34.01
N GLN A 615 8.64 25.28 34.09
CA GLN A 615 9.97 24.91 33.57
C GLN A 615 10.00 24.97 32.04
N LYS A 616 8.98 24.43 31.35
CA LYS A 616 8.87 24.53 29.88
C LYS A 616 8.90 25.97 29.41
N GLN A 617 8.14 26.83 30.08
CA GLN A 617 8.05 28.23 29.70
C GLN A 617 9.38 28.96 29.89
N ARG A 618 10.06 28.76 31.04
CA ARG A 618 11.41 29.29 31.27
C ARG A 618 12.43 28.81 30.24
N LEU A 619 12.40 27.53 29.86
CA LEU A 619 13.28 27.01 28.79
C LEU A 619 12.95 27.61 27.42
N ALA A 620 11.68 27.84 27.11
CA ALA A 620 11.26 28.50 25.87
C ALA A 620 11.69 29.97 25.84
N ILE A 621 11.63 30.67 26.97
CA ILE A 621 12.15 32.03 27.14
C ILE A 621 13.68 32.04 26.96
N ALA A 622 14.40 31.12 27.62
CA ALA A 622 15.85 30.98 27.46
C ALA A 622 16.24 30.75 26.00
N ARG A 623 15.47 29.95 25.25
CA ARG A 623 15.68 29.73 23.81
C ARG A 623 15.52 31.01 22.99
N ALA A 624 14.58 31.89 23.33
CA ALA A 624 14.42 33.17 22.65
C ALA A 624 15.55 34.15 23.01
N ILE A 625 16.01 34.17 24.26
CA ILE A 625 17.14 34.99 24.71
C ILE A 625 18.45 34.55 24.08
N ALA A 626 18.71 33.24 23.99
CA ALA A 626 19.92 32.69 23.39
C ALA A 626 20.12 33.08 21.92
N LYS A 627 19.03 33.48 21.26
CA LYS A 627 19.04 33.95 19.87
C LYS A 627 19.60 35.37 19.71
N ASP A 628 19.54 36.19 20.75
CA ASP A 628 19.94 37.60 20.74
C ASP A 628 19.25 38.44 19.62
N PRO A 629 17.90 38.43 19.52
CA PRO A 629 17.15 39.13 18.48
C PRO A 629 16.96 40.64 18.76
N HIS A 630 16.63 41.39 17.72
CA HIS A 630 16.24 42.81 17.82
C HIS A 630 14.81 43.01 18.33
N ILE A 631 13.96 41.99 18.23
CA ILE A 631 12.56 42.05 18.66
C ILE A 631 12.25 40.83 19.52
N TYR A 632 11.76 41.06 20.73
CA TYR A 632 11.27 40.02 21.62
C TYR A 632 9.74 40.06 21.67
N VAL A 633 9.12 38.91 21.43
CA VAL A 633 7.66 38.77 21.44
C VAL A 633 7.28 37.67 22.42
N PHE A 634 6.60 38.05 23.50
CA PHE A 634 6.14 37.15 24.55
C PHE A 634 4.62 37.07 24.54
N ASP A 635 4.06 35.99 23.98
CA ASP A 635 2.62 35.75 24.01
C ASP A 635 2.25 35.10 25.35
N ASP A 636 1.82 35.88 26.34
CA ASP A 636 1.34 35.40 27.65
C ASP A 636 2.28 34.41 28.36
N SER A 637 3.58 34.58 28.10
CA SER A 637 4.62 33.63 28.48
C SER A 637 5.01 33.70 29.96
N PHE A 638 4.58 34.74 30.68
CA PHE A 638 4.88 34.88 32.11
C PHE A 638 3.79 34.30 33.02
N SER A 639 2.61 33.98 32.47
CA SER A 639 1.44 33.50 33.21
C SER A 639 1.68 32.17 33.95
N ALA A 640 2.52 31.30 33.38
CA ALA A 640 2.84 29.99 33.95
C ALA A 640 3.88 30.06 35.09
N LEU A 641 4.43 31.23 35.39
CA LEU A 641 5.42 31.45 36.43
C LEU A 641 4.78 32.02 37.70
N ASP A 642 5.34 31.66 38.86
CA ASP A 642 5.00 32.30 40.12
C ASP A 642 5.43 33.78 40.11
N MET A 643 4.73 34.63 40.86
CA MET A 643 4.95 36.09 40.81
C MET A 643 6.39 36.50 41.12
N LYS A 644 7.08 35.79 42.03
CA LYS A 644 8.44 36.14 42.44
C LYS A 644 9.45 35.79 41.34
N THR A 645 9.26 34.66 40.67
CA THR A 645 10.10 34.26 39.54
C THR A 645 9.81 35.12 38.30
N ASP A 646 8.55 35.46 38.03
CA ASP A 646 8.15 36.41 36.98
C ASP A 646 8.86 37.77 37.17
N ALA A 647 8.72 38.38 38.36
CA ALA A 647 9.35 39.67 38.65
C ALA A 647 10.89 39.64 38.50
N ARG A 648 11.55 38.59 39.01
CA ARG A 648 13.01 38.42 38.86
C ARG A 648 13.42 38.25 37.40
N LEU A 649 12.67 37.45 36.64
CA LEU A 649 12.94 37.21 35.23
C LEU A 649 12.79 38.50 34.43
N ARG A 650 11.70 39.27 34.62
CA ARG A 650 11.52 40.55 33.93
C ARG A 650 12.59 41.59 34.26
N ALA A 651 13.03 41.64 35.52
CA ALA A 651 14.13 42.51 35.92
C ALA A 651 15.45 42.12 35.21
N ALA A 652 15.77 40.81 35.15
CA ALA A 652 16.95 40.33 34.44
C ALA A 652 16.82 40.49 32.90
N LEU A 653 15.61 40.39 32.35
CA LEU A 653 15.34 40.55 30.93
C LEU A 653 15.61 41.99 30.47
N ALA A 654 15.28 42.98 31.29
CA ALA A 654 15.51 44.40 30.97
C ALA A 654 16.97 44.70 30.62
N GLU A 655 17.93 44.05 31.29
CA GLU A 655 19.38 44.22 31.04
C GLU A 655 19.82 43.76 29.65
N VAL A 656 19.13 42.79 29.05
CA VAL A 656 19.48 42.25 27.72
C VAL A 656 18.60 42.80 26.60
N THR A 657 17.54 43.52 26.93
CA THR A 657 16.62 44.11 25.96
C THR A 657 16.76 45.63 25.81
N GLU A 658 17.81 46.24 26.36
CA GLU A 658 18.01 47.72 26.33
C GLU A 658 17.99 48.32 24.92
N SER A 659 18.40 47.55 23.91
CA SER A 659 18.45 47.98 22.51
C SER A 659 17.45 47.25 21.61
N ALA A 660 16.55 46.45 22.18
CA ALA A 660 15.59 45.64 21.45
C ALA A 660 14.15 46.10 21.71
N SER A 661 13.25 45.89 20.75
CA SER A 661 11.82 46.12 20.98
C SER A 661 11.21 44.94 21.73
N VAL A 662 10.50 45.22 22.82
CA VAL A 662 9.89 44.18 23.65
C VAL A 662 8.38 44.29 23.57
N ILE A 663 7.72 43.23 23.08
CA ILE A 663 6.26 43.13 22.97
C ILE A 663 5.77 42.03 23.92
N ILE A 664 4.95 42.39 24.89
CA ILE A 664 4.45 41.48 25.92
C ILE A 664 2.93 41.44 25.88
N VAL A 665 2.36 40.29 25.55
CA VAL A 665 0.96 40.00 25.83
C VAL A 665 0.88 39.51 27.27
N ALA A 666 0.02 40.11 28.08
CA ALA A 666 -0.20 39.65 29.45
C ALA A 666 -1.69 39.67 29.80
N GLN A 667 -2.07 38.73 30.67
CA GLN A 667 -3.38 38.76 31.33
C GLN A 667 -3.34 39.51 32.66
N ARG A 668 -2.16 39.61 33.29
CA ARG A 668 -1.98 40.24 34.62
C ARG A 668 -1.47 41.66 34.49
N ILE A 669 -2.09 42.61 35.19
CA ILE A 669 -1.61 44.00 35.22
C ILE A 669 -0.22 44.12 35.83
N SER A 670 0.10 43.33 36.85
CA SER A 670 1.42 43.33 37.49
C SER A 670 2.59 43.02 36.53
N THR A 671 2.30 42.34 35.41
CA THR A 671 3.29 42.05 34.36
C THR A 671 3.56 43.27 33.47
N ILE A 672 2.58 44.17 33.30
CA ILE A 672 2.60 45.26 32.31
C ILE A 672 2.60 46.66 32.92
N ILE A 673 2.51 46.79 34.24
CA ILE A 673 2.38 48.07 34.94
C ILE A 673 3.54 49.05 34.67
N HIS A 674 4.73 48.51 34.37
CA HIS A 674 5.93 49.28 34.06
C HIS A 674 6.25 49.35 32.56
N ALA A 675 5.31 48.96 31.69
CA ALA A 675 5.52 49.08 30.25
C ALA A 675 5.46 50.55 29.81
N ASP A 676 6.35 50.95 28.90
CA ASP A 676 6.38 52.31 28.33
C ASP A 676 5.11 52.64 27.55
N GLN A 677 4.48 51.61 26.98
CA GLN A 677 3.22 51.71 26.25
C GLN A 677 2.37 50.48 26.52
N ILE A 678 1.10 50.68 26.83
CA ILE A 678 0.09 49.63 27.00
C ILE A 678 -1.00 49.83 25.95
N LEU A 679 -1.31 48.76 25.22
CA LEU A 679 -2.39 48.67 24.25
C LEU A 679 -3.52 47.83 24.85
N VAL A 680 -4.70 48.44 24.96
CA VAL A 680 -5.91 47.78 25.44
C VAL A 680 -6.70 47.32 24.23
N LEU A 681 -6.76 46.00 24.07
CA LEU A 681 -7.43 45.35 22.95
C LEU A 681 -8.79 44.83 23.40
N ASP A 682 -9.85 45.30 22.75
CA ASP A 682 -11.22 44.85 22.97
C ASP A 682 -11.92 44.62 21.63
N ASP A 683 -12.59 43.47 21.49
CA ASP A 683 -13.25 43.04 20.25
C ASP A 683 -12.43 43.26 18.96
N GLY A 684 -11.14 42.93 19.01
CA GLY A 684 -10.24 43.06 17.86
C GLY A 684 -9.76 44.47 17.54
N LYS A 685 -10.07 45.48 18.38
CA LYS A 685 -9.69 46.89 18.19
C LYS A 685 -8.90 47.43 19.35
N ILE A 686 -8.02 48.40 19.09
CA ILE A 686 -7.33 49.15 20.16
C ILE A 686 -8.30 50.19 20.71
N VAL A 687 -8.80 49.97 21.93
CA VAL A 687 -9.71 50.89 22.63
C VAL A 687 -8.99 51.83 23.61
N GLY A 688 -7.70 51.60 23.85
CA GLY A 688 -6.87 52.45 24.69
C GLY A 688 -5.39 52.26 24.38
N LYS A 689 -4.62 53.35 24.42
CA LYS A 689 -3.17 53.39 24.18
C LYS A 689 -2.55 54.45 25.09
N GLY A 690 -1.60 54.05 25.94
CA GLY A 690 -0.93 54.96 26.88
C GLY A 690 -0.18 54.22 27.98
N THR A 691 0.24 54.93 29.01
CA THR A 691 0.84 54.35 30.23
C THR A 691 -0.22 53.84 31.20
N HIS A 692 0.19 53.08 32.22
CA HIS A 692 -0.72 52.60 33.28
C HIS A 692 -1.54 53.73 33.90
N GLU A 693 -0.90 54.85 34.25
CA GLU A 693 -1.53 55.99 34.91
C GLU A 693 -2.53 56.73 34.00
N GLU A 694 -2.23 56.80 32.70
CA GLU A 694 -3.11 57.41 31.70
C GLU A 694 -4.34 56.55 31.44
N LEU A 695 -4.15 55.24 31.29
CA LEU A 695 -5.23 54.30 30.98
C LEU A 695 -6.19 54.09 32.15
N LEU A 696 -5.71 54.16 33.40
CA LEU A 696 -6.60 54.17 34.57
C LEU A 696 -7.57 55.35 34.53
N LYS A 697 -7.18 56.49 33.97
CA LYS A 697 -8.04 57.68 33.91
C LYS A 697 -8.92 57.71 32.65
N ASN A 698 -8.39 57.23 31.53
CA ASN A 698 -8.92 57.51 30.21
C ASN A 698 -9.46 56.28 29.46
N CYS A 699 -9.39 55.07 30.03
CA CYS A 699 -9.86 53.85 29.38
C CYS A 699 -10.70 53.00 30.35
N ASP A 700 -12.02 52.99 30.14
CA ASP A 700 -12.96 52.24 30.98
C ASP A 700 -12.66 50.74 31.02
N VAL A 701 -12.30 50.16 29.86
CA VAL A 701 -11.94 48.73 29.76
C VAL A 701 -10.70 48.42 30.59
N TYR A 702 -9.67 49.29 30.54
CA TYR A 702 -8.48 49.12 31.37
C TYR A 702 -8.81 49.22 32.87
N MET A 703 -9.61 50.21 33.25
CA MET A 703 -10.04 50.41 34.63
C MET A 703 -10.81 49.19 35.15
N GLN A 704 -11.71 48.60 34.35
CA GLN A 704 -12.44 47.39 34.73
C GLN A 704 -11.49 46.19 34.95
N ILE A 705 -10.54 45.98 34.05
CA ILE A 705 -9.51 44.93 34.22
C ILE A 705 -8.70 45.21 35.49
N ALA A 706 -8.36 46.47 35.75
CA ALA A 706 -7.61 46.87 36.93
C ALA A 706 -8.36 46.64 38.23
N GLN A 707 -9.62 47.03 38.31
CA GLN A 707 -10.49 46.77 39.46
C GLN A 707 -10.65 45.27 39.76
N SER A 708 -10.57 44.43 38.74
CA SER A 708 -10.67 42.97 38.93
C SER A 708 -9.40 42.31 39.47
N GLN A 709 -8.24 42.97 39.38
CA GLN A 709 -6.94 42.37 39.69
C GLN A 709 -6.13 43.11 40.77
N LEU A 710 -6.32 44.42 40.91
CA LEU A 710 -5.60 45.27 41.85
C LEU A 710 -6.47 45.59 43.06
N SER A 711 -5.84 45.76 44.21
CA SER A 711 -6.51 46.26 45.41
C SER A 711 -6.88 47.75 45.27
N ALA A 712 -7.86 48.22 46.05
CA ALA A 712 -8.27 49.64 46.06
C ALA A 712 -7.09 50.61 46.30
N LYS A 713 -6.14 50.19 47.15
CA LYS A 713 -4.91 50.93 47.45
C LYS A 713 -3.96 51.01 46.26
N GLU A 714 -3.85 49.94 45.46
CA GLU A 714 -3.02 49.91 44.24
C GLU A 714 -3.66 50.66 43.07
N LEU A 715 -4.98 50.84 43.09
CA LEU A 715 -5.72 51.66 42.11
C LEU A 715 -5.66 53.16 42.40
N GLY A 716 -5.05 53.57 43.52
CA GLY A 716 -5.06 54.96 43.98
C GLY A 716 -6.44 55.47 44.39
N ILE A 717 -7.37 54.55 44.70
CA ILE A 717 -8.70 54.88 45.21
C ILE A 717 -8.59 54.99 46.73
N ASP A 718 -8.60 56.22 47.22
CA ASP A 718 -8.52 56.54 48.65
C ASP A 718 -9.75 55.95 49.39
N ASP A 719 -9.53 55.18 50.47
CA ASP A 719 -10.56 54.52 51.29
C ASP A 719 -11.54 55.50 51.99
N ASN A 720 -11.39 56.81 51.77
CA ASN A 720 -12.11 57.88 52.47
C ASN A 720 -13.24 58.56 51.66
N LYS A 721 -13.72 57.97 50.56
CA LYS A 721 -14.95 58.43 49.89
C LYS A 721 -16.04 57.36 49.85
N LYS A 722 -16.45 56.91 51.04
CA LYS A 722 -17.76 56.26 51.25
C LYS A 722 -18.46 56.85 52.47
N GLU A 723 -18.63 58.18 52.47
CA GLU A 723 -19.74 58.82 53.19
C GLU A 723 -20.30 59.92 52.28
N GLY A 724 -21.48 59.67 51.70
CA GLY A 724 -22.29 60.69 51.04
C GLY A 724 -22.44 60.58 49.51
N MET A 725 -23.21 59.60 49.05
CA MET A 725 -24.36 59.80 48.14
C MET A 725 -25.24 58.55 48.10
#